data_AF-A0A7C4IN63-F1
#
_entry.id   AF-A0A7C4IN63-F1
#
_cell.length_a   1.000
_cell.length_b   1.000
_cell.length_c   1.000
_cell.angle_alpha   90.00
_cell.angle_beta   90.00
_cell.angle_gamma   90.00
#
_symmetry.space_group_name_H-M   'P 1'
#
loop_
_entity.id
_entity.type
_entity.pdbx_description
1 polymer ?
#
loop_
_entity_poly.entity_id
_entity_poly.type
_entity_poly.pdbx_seq_one_letter_code
_entity_poly.pdbx_strand_id
1 'polypeptide(L)'
;MADATKIEVPDRFSILRDIVKDYPGILSAAQPLFREISAREWNWPAVMKEMRAYALKNFYLHDHHERGIEAIRLIADVFLEGLDHHDSAVRQAACESLIFYVEKILIDSHNSLTHYDALLDHCFGRLNRLAHNSFSALVTNPHQIKKLGQIILGKYPEGVGIGSFNDLLVRYFSSTFHFWMAQEDPSEWFGKAVQDILNSEQLANLNTLCEPVSHEHLKALLHQLEEYEGIEDQYSRLQHLVTLPGYMQVVKYYEELAGRLVVTGDAYKDLRIKLLFLLRILEMPGLMSIHENALREMNRTISSIIRIGDVEMIKSTISDALSMLKKSWEEFPETVLNCIQVIGSELYAKEISSLVEWFLQRLIAIGFQHPHISGVTDEWQVRSNRSHLQNIRVWLSLIEKNPKWSKSLISALIIHLSLGGTHISDTDIFQKDITKLLNSDIAPVYHLVKLLAKMFPVYFSEIGAEGPLREVSTEIDELTHRTDALVHFLRKQSHVESSARVVDFIEEVIGFWLSKDKSRFAGFVPDEIYQNIRTSGPHVDELHSIFQVLFRHHRFSRVSDLLHLSGADVRSFIEDFPDASEREKKRASLAIRYYQLLHKKYRLDPRDMTEHLKHAQSIGLPSTESLINLLHSGSVSDRLEGIIRYLTLLRDIILS
;
A
#
# COMPACT_ATOMS: atom_id res chain seq x y z
N MET A 1 -39.97 -0.86 3.13
CA MET A 1 -39.59 0.55 3.31
C MET A 1 -39.21 0.72 4.77
N ALA A 2 -37.92 0.67 5.07
CA ALA A 2 -37.42 0.84 6.42
C ALA A 2 -37.39 2.34 6.76
N ASP A 3 -37.89 2.66 7.94
CA ASP A 3 -37.99 4.01 8.49
C ASP A 3 -36.59 4.64 8.51
N ALA A 4 -36.42 5.78 7.85
CA ALA A 4 -35.21 6.57 7.96
C ALA A 4 -35.15 7.12 9.39
N THR A 5 -34.31 6.52 10.23
CA THR A 5 -33.99 7.03 11.56
C THR A 5 -33.79 8.54 11.47
N LYS A 6 -34.68 9.31 12.08
CA LYS A 6 -34.54 10.77 12.25
C LYS A 6 -33.24 11.00 12.99
N ILE A 7 -32.17 11.33 12.26
CA ILE A 7 -30.90 11.74 12.84
C ILE A 7 -31.18 13.10 13.50
N GLU A 8 -31.15 13.15 14.83
CA GLU A 8 -31.22 14.40 15.59
C GLU A 8 -29.89 15.14 15.43
N VAL A 9 -29.88 16.10 14.51
CA VAL A 9 -28.73 16.99 14.28
C VAL A 9 -28.66 17.99 15.43
N PRO A 10 -27.50 18.15 16.11
CA PRO A 10 -27.33 19.13 17.19
C PRO A 10 -27.70 20.55 16.74
N ASP A 11 -28.21 21.38 17.66
CA ASP A 11 -28.66 22.75 17.36
C ASP A 11 -27.62 23.59 16.62
N ARG A 12 -26.33 23.39 16.96
CA ARG A 12 -25.18 24.04 16.30
C ARG A 12 -25.17 23.82 14.78
N PHE A 13 -25.61 22.66 14.29
CA PHE A 13 -25.56 22.27 12.88
C PHE A 13 -26.93 22.30 12.20
N SER A 14 -27.98 22.73 12.90
CA SER A 14 -29.35 22.82 12.38
C SER A 14 -29.43 23.63 11.08
N ILE A 15 -28.66 24.72 10.98
CA ILE A 15 -28.61 25.58 9.80
C ILE A 15 -28.16 24.85 8.52
N LEU A 16 -27.23 23.90 8.64
CA LEU A 16 -26.77 23.12 7.48
C LEU A 16 -27.93 22.28 6.94
N ARG A 17 -28.66 21.59 7.83
CA ARG A 17 -29.84 20.81 7.46
C ARG A 17 -30.95 21.68 6.91
N ASP A 18 -31.20 22.84 7.52
CA ASP A 18 -32.33 23.70 7.18
C ASP A 18 -32.22 24.30 5.77
N ILE A 19 -31.00 24.58 5.29
CA ILE A 19 -30.76 25.06 3.92
C ILE A 19 -31.07 23.99 2.87
N VAL A 20 -30.88 22.71 3.20
CA VAL A 20 -31.03 21.60 2.24
C VAL A 20 -32.31 20.77 2.43
N LYS A 21 -33.12 21.08 3.43
CA LYS A 21 -34.31 20.28 3.82
C LYS A 21 -35.33 20.14 2.69
N ASP A 22 -35.47 21.17 1.85
CA ASP A 22 -36.42 21.21 0.75
C ASP A 22 -35.90 20.51 -0.52
N TYR A 23 -34.68 19.93 -0.45
CA TYR A 23 -34.02 19.19 -1.53
C TYR A 23 -33.76 17.74 -1.10
N PRO A 24 -34.72 16.81 -1.29
CA PRO A 24 -34.64 15.44 -0.78
C PRO A 24 -33.39 14.67 -1.19
N GLY A 25 -32.90 14.86 -2.43
CA GLY A 25 -31.68 14.22 -2.91
C GLY A 25 -30.42 14.71 -2.20
N ILE A 26 -30.33 16.01 -1.91
CA ILE A 26 -29.20 16.62 -1.21
C ILE A 26 -29.25 16.25 0.26
N LEU A 27 -30.44 16.30 0.87
CA LEU A 27 -30.65 15.88 2.25
C LEU A 27 -30.25 14.41 2.46
N SER A 28 -30.64 13.51 1.55
CA SER A 28 -30.23 12.10 1.58
C SER A 28 -28.71 11.94 1.45
N ALA A 29 -28.08 12.71 0.57
CA ALA A 29 -26.62 12.68 0.38
C ALA A 29 -25.84 13.25 1.58
N ALA A 30 -26.45 14.14 2.37
CA ALA A 30 -25.86 14.74 3.57
C ALA A 30 -26.05 13.90 4.85
N GLN A 31 -26.83 12.80 4.80
CA GLN A 31 -27.06 11.94 5.96
C GLN A 31 -25.77 11.38 6.60
N PRO A 32 -24.75 10.94 5.85
CA PRO A 32 -23.48 10.48 6.44
C PRO A 32 -22.84 11.58 7.30
N LEU A 33 -22.72 12.81 6.78
CA LEU A 33 -22.22 13.95 7.54
C LEU A 33 -23.03 14.17 8.83
N PHE A 34 -24.36 14.19 8.72
CA PHE A 34 -25.22 14.40 9.88
C PHE A 34 -25.09 13.30 10.93
N ARG A 35 -24.85 12.05 10.54
CA ARG A 35 -24.56 10.97 11.49
C ARG A 35 -23.25 11.22 12.24
N GLU A 36 -22.18 11.54 11.51
CA GLU A 36 -20.86 11.75 12.10
C GLU A 36 -20.83 12.93 13.07
N ILE A 37 -21.43 14.06 12.71
CA ILE A 37 -21.42 15.26 13.58
C ILE A 37 -22.39 15.16 14.77
N SER A 38 -23.35 14.23 14.72
CA SER A 38 -24.29 13.96 15.83
C SER A 38 -23.73 12.97 16.84
N ALA A 39 -22.57 12.34 16.56
CA ALA A 39 -21.90 11.47 17.50
C ALA A 39 -21.37 12.25 18.71
N ARG A 40 -21.29 11.58 19.88
CA ARG A 40 -20.76 12.18 21.11
C ARG A 40 -19.29 12.58 20.99
N GLU A 41 -18.52 11.80 20.23
CA GLU A 41 -17.15 12.09 19.84
C GLU A 41 -17.06 11.93 18.32
N TRP A 42 -16.46 12.90 17.65
CA TRP A 42 -16.37 12.89 16.19
C TRP A 42 -15.29 11.93 15.71
N ASN A 43 -15.64 11.11 14.72
CA ASN A 43 -14.66 10.51 13.85
C ASN A 43 -14.11 11.59 12.90
N TRP A 44 -13.08 12.29 13.34
CA TRP A 44 -12.51 13.44 12.62
C TRP A 44 -12.17 13.15 11.14
N PRO A 45 -11.53 12.03 10.78
CA PRO A 45 -11.35 11.68 9.37
C PRO A 45 -12.65 11.61 8.56
N ALA A 46 -13.70 11.00 9.12
CA ALA A 46 -15.01 10.91 8.46
C ALA A 46 -15.68 12.28 8.37
N VAL A 47 -15.67 13.08 9.45
CA VAL A 47 -16.22 14.43 9.47
C VAL A 47 -15.53 15.32 8.43
N MET A 48 -14.20 15.33 8.36
CA MET A 48 -13.46 16.13 7.37
C MET A 48 -13.83 15.75 5.93
N LYS A 49 -13.90 14.45 5.64
CA LYS A 49 -14.28 13.94 4.33
C LYS A 49 -15.70 14.35 3.93
N GLU A 50 -16.68 14.08 4.79
CA GLU A 50 -18.08 14.33 4.49
C GLU A 50 -18.41 15.84 4.52
N MET A 51 -17.80 16.62 5.41
CA MET A 51 -17.96 18.07 5.47
C MET A 51 -17.38 18.75 4.24
N ARG A 52 -16.19 18.34 3.77
CA ARG A 52 -15.60 18.83 2.52
C ARG A 52 -16.52 18.54 1.33
N ALA A 53 -17.02 17.32 1.22
CA ALA A 53 -17.93 16.93 0.14
C ALA A 53 -19.22 17.75 0.16
N TYR A 54 -19.80 17.94 1.35
CA TYR A 54 -21.01 18.75 1.55
C TYR A 54 -20.80 20.22 1.17
N ALA A 55 -19.76 20.84 1.71
CA ALA A 55 -19.42 22.24 1.51
C ALA A 55 -19.24 22.60 0.03
N LEU A 56 -18.50 21.76 -0.72
CA LEU A 56 -18.16 22.04 -2.11
C LEU A 56 -19.31 21.77 -3.08
N LYS A 57 -20.07 20.70 -2.86
CA LYS A 57 -21.22 20.35 -3.73
C LYS A 57 -22.38 21.31 -3.56
N ASN A 58 -22.58 21.83 -2.35
CA ASN A 58 -23.74 22.63 -1.99
C ASN A 58 -23.44 24.13 -1.85
N PHE A 59 -22.21 24.58 -2.18
CA PHE A 59 -21.81 25.98 -2.05
C PHE A 59 -22.80 26.96 -2.70
N TYR A 60 -23.29 26.64 -3.91
CA TYR A 60 -24.29 27.47 -4.61
C TYR A 60 -25.55 27.71 -3.77
N LEU A 61 -26.07 26.66 -3.12
CA LEU A 61 -27.24 26.78 -2.24
C LEU A 61 -26.93 27.60 -0.99
N HIS A 62 -25.73 27.45 -0.44
CA HIS A 62 -25.29 28.26 0.69
C HIS A 62 -25.20 29.74 0.31
N ASP A 63 -24.56 30.10 -0.80
CA ASP A 63 -24.37 31.49 -1.24
C ASP A 63 -25.71 32.21 -1.58
N HIS A 64 -26.73 31.48 -2.03
CA HIS A 64 -28.02 32.07 -2.43
C HIS A 64 -29.09 32.08 -1.34
N HIS A 65 -28.82 31.47 -0.18
CA HIS A 65 -29.78 31.40 0.92
C HIS A 65 -29.64 32.62 1.86
N GLU A 66 -30.75 33.13 2.41
CA GLU A 66 -30.75 34.32 3.29
C GLU A 66 -29.83 34.16 4.51
N ARG A 67 -29.81 32.96 5.10
CA ARG A 67 -28.92 32.56 6.22
C ARG A 67 -27.66 31.82 5.75
N GLY A 68 -27.33 31.96 4.47
CA GLY A 68 -26.24 31.27 3.80
C GLY A 68 -24.87 31.50 4.42
N ILE A 69 -24.56 32.76 4.73
CA ILE A 69 -23.29 33.16 5.33
C ILE A 69 -23.03 32.51 6.70
N GLU A 70 -24.10 32.25 7.47
CA GLU A 70 -24.00 31.52 8.74
C GLU A 70 -23.55 30.07 8.53
N ALA A 71 -24.08 29.40 7.50
CA ALA A 71 -23.67 28.04 7.15
C ALA A 71 -22.24 27.99 6.63
N ILE A 72 -21.86 28.92 5.75
CA ILE A 72 -20.50 29.02 5.21
C ILE A 72 -19.49 29.24 6.36
N ARG A 73 -19.82 30.13 7.29
CA ARG A 73 -19.02 30.37 8.50
C ARG A 73 -18.89 29.13 9.36
N LEU A 74 -20.00 28.43 9.62
CA LEU A 74 -19.98 27.21 10.43
C LEU A 74 -19.11 26.12 9.80
N ILE A 75 -19.18 25.95 8.48
CA ILE A 75 -18.33 25.01 7.75
C ILE A 75 -16.85 25.40 7.90
N ALA A 76 -16.52 26.69 7.70
CA ALA A 76 -15.15 27.18 7.88
C ALA A 76 -14.65 26.96 9.32
N ASP A 77 -15.50 27.21 10.32
CA ASP A 77 -15.17 26.99 11.74
C ASP A 77 -14.90 25.50 12.03
N VAL A 78 -15.65 24.56 11.43
CA VAL A 78 -15.37 23.13 11.57
C VAL A 78 -14.01 22.75 10.98
N PHE A 79 -13.64 23.30 9.83
CA PHE A 79 -12.29 23.08 9.29
C PHE A 79 -11.22 23.74 10.17
N LEU A 80 -11.47 24.93 10.70
CA LEU A 80 -10.55 25.60 11.63
C LEU A 80 -10.36 24.80 12.93
N GLU A 81 -11.41 24.17 13.47
CA GLU A 81 -11.30 23.27 14.63
C GLU A 81 -10.43 22.03 14.32
N GLY A 82 -10.54 21.49 13.10
CA GLY A 82 -9.71 20.37 12.65
C GLY A 82 -8.21 20.69 12.60
N LEU A 83 -7.82 21.96 12.45
CA LEU A 83 -6.41 22.40 12.44
C LEU A 83 -5.74 22.31 13.82
N ASP A 84 -6.53 22.34 14.90
CA ASP A 84 -6.05 22.25 16.28
C ASP A 84 -5.99 20.78 16.76
N HIS A 85 -6.36 19.82 15.91
CA HIS A 85 -6.37 18.40 16.26
C HIS A 85 -4.95 17.83 16.44
N HIS A 86 -4.79 16.81 17.29
CA HIS A 86 -3.47 16.22 17.60
C HIS A 86 -2.93 15.34 16.46
N ASP A 87 -3.82 14.67 15.72
CA ASP A 87 -3.49 13.87 14.52
C ASP A 87 -3.11 14.77 13.33
N SER A 88 -1.93 14.54 12.75
CA SER A 88 -1.43 15.26 11.58
C SER A 88 -2.27 15.04 10.33
N ALA A 89 -2.84 13.84 10.12
CA ALA A 89 -3.66 13.55 8.94
C ALA A 89 -4.96 14.36 8.95
N VAL A 90 -5.58 14.50 10.12
CA VAL A 90 -6.76 15.35 10.33
C VAL A 90 -6.40 16.81 10.07
N ARG A 91 -5.29 17.31 10.63
CA ARG A 91 -4.84 18.69 10.39
C ARG A 91 -4.61 18.99 8.91
N GLN A 92 -3.96 18.06 8.19
CA GLN A 92 -3.70 18.18 6.75
C GLN A 92 -5.03 18.26 5.97
N ALA A 93 -5.94 17.32 6.23
CA ALA A 93 -7.25 17.27 5.57
C ALA A 93 -8.09 18.52 5.85
N ALA A 94 -8.06 19.03 7.09
CA ALA A 94 -8.74 20.25 7.50
C ALA A 94 -8.17 21.48 6.78
N CYS A 95 -6.84 21.60 6.72
CA CYS A 95 -6.14 22.68 6.02
C CYS A 95 -6.47 22.70 4.52
N GLU A 96 -6.36 21.56 3.84
CA GLU A 96 -6.70 21.46 2.42
C GLU A 96 -8.17 21.82 2.17
N SER A 97 -9.08 21.33 3.02
CA SER A 97 -10.51 21.60 2.89
C SER A 97 -10.81 23.08 3.07
N LEU A 98 -10.20 23.74 4.06
CA LEU A 98 -10.39 25.17 4.30
C LEU A 98 -9.85 26.01 3.16
N ILE A 99 -8.61 25.79 2.71
CA ILE A 99 -8.02 26.58 1.63
C ILE A 99 -8.80 26.41 0.33
N PHE A 100 -9.19 25.19 -0.01
CA PHE A 100 -10.00 24.94 -1.20
C PHE A 100 -11.40 25.55 -1.07
N TYR A 101 -11.99 25.57 0.13
CA TYR A 101 -13.29 26.19 0.35
C TYR A 101 -13.22 27.72 0.29
N VAL A 102 -12.17 28.34 0.82
CA VAL A 102 -11.92 29.78 0.64
C VAL A 102 -11.69 30.10 -0.84
N GLU A 103 -10.94 29.28 -1.57
CA GLU A 103 -10.78 29.43 -3.03
C GLU A 103 -12.14 29.36 -3.74
N LYS A 104 -12.98 28.38 -3.39
CA LYS A 104 -14.35 28.23 -3.90
C LYS A 104 -15.18 29.50 -3.67
N ILE A 105 -15.15 30.05 -2.46
CA ILE A 105 -15.83 31.32 -2.11
C ILE A 105 -15.30 32.46 -2.97
N LEU A 106 -13.98 32.59 -3.10
CA LEU A 106 -13.35 33.66 -3.86
C LEU A 106 -13.65 33.58 -5.35
N ILE A 107 -13.83 32.39 -5.94
CA ILE A 107 -14.08 32.21 -7.38
C ILE A 107 -15.58 32.25 -7.71
N ASP A 108 -16.38 31.45 -7.00
CA ASP A 108 -17.76 31.10 -7.39
C ASP A 108 -18.84 31.95 -6.70
N SER A 109 -18.49 32.87 -5.79
CA SER A 109 -19.47 33.74 -5.12
C SER A 109 -20.28 34.59 -6.11
N HIS A 110 -21.60 34.60 -5.94
CA HIS A 110 -22.51 35.49 -6.66
C HIS A 110 -22.47 36.91 -6.07
N ASN A 111 -22.38 37.01 -4.75
CA ASN A 111 -22.36 38.29 -4.04
C ASN A 111 -20.98 38.98 -4.16
N SER A 112 -20.95 40.30 -3.98
CA SER A 112 -19.69 41.05 -3.85
C SER A 112 -18.83 40.44 -2.74
N LEU A 113 -17.50 40.41 -2.94
CA LEU A 113 -16.56 39.90 -1.93
C LEU A 113 -16.68 40.64 -0.58
N THR A 114 -17.18 41.88 -0.58
CA THR A 114 -17.50 42.62 0.66
C THR A 114 -18.53 41.92 1.53
N HIS A 115 -19.42 41.08 0.97
CA HIS A 115 -20.35 40.24 1.73
C HIS A 115 -19.62 39.21 2.62
N TYR A 116 -18.43 38.79 2.20
CA TYR A 116 -17.62 37.76 2.83
C TYR A 116 -16.49 38.31 3.69
N ASP A 117 -16.33 39.64 3.78
CA ASP A 117 -15.18 40.31 4.39
C ASP A 117 -14.90 39.83 5.82
N ALA A 118 -15.91 39.87 6.69
CA ALA A 118 -15.77 39.42 8.08
C ALA A 118 -15.44 37.92 8.22
N LEU A 119 -15.93 37.09 7.30
CA LEU A 119 -15.62 35.65 7.28
C LEU A 119 -14.16 35.43 6.85
N LEU A 120 -13.74 36.10 5.77
CA LEU A 120 -12.39 35.99 5.24
C LEU A 120 -11.37 36.50 6.26
N ASP A 121 -11.62 37.65 6.89
CA ASP A 121 -10.76 38.20 7.94
C ASP A 121 -10.65 37.26 9.15
N HIS A 122 -11.77 36.65 9.57
CA HIS A 122 -11.77 35.62 10.62
C HIS A 122 -10.92 34.40 10.24
N CYS A 123 -11.09 33.87 9.03
CA CYS A 123 -10.32 32.74 8.54
C CYS A 123 -8.82 33.07 8.47
N PHE A 124 -8.45 34.20 7.85
CA PHE A 124 -7.05 34.60 7.70
C PHE A 124 -6.41 34.92 9.04
N GLY A 125 -7.11 35.62 9.92
CA GLY A 125 -6.66 35.89 11.29
C GLY A 125 -6.45 34.62 12.11
N ARG A 126 -7.33 33.61 11.98
CA ARG A 126 -7.16 32.30 12.64
C ARG A 126 -5.98 31.53 12.07
N LEU A 127 -5.85 31.46 10.74
CA LEU A 127 -4.69 30.83 10.09
C LEU A 127 -3.37 31.48 10.53
N ASN A 128 -3.34 32.81 10.63
CA ASN A 128 -2.15 33.55 11.04
C ASN A 128 -1.80 33.38 12.52
N ARG A 129 -2.69 32.81 13.35
CA ARG A 129 -2.44 32.54 14.78
C ARG A 129 -2.21 31.05 15.09
N LEU A 130 -2.19 30.19 14.08
CA LEU A 130 -1.92 28.77 14.28
C LEU A 130 -0.57 28.53 14.97
N ALA A 131 -0.52 27.52 15.83
CA ALA A 131 0.73 27.03 16.41
C ALA A 131 1.68 26.50 15.31
N HIS A 132 2.98 26.43 15.61
CA HIS A 132 4.03 26.08 14.64
C HIS A 132 3.70 24.81 13.82
N ASN A 133 3.27 23.74 14.48
CA ASN A 133 2.99 22.45 13.80
C ASN A 133 1.79 22.54 12.85
N SER A 134 0.71 23.21 13.25
CA SER A 134 -0.47 23.40 12.39
C SER A 134 -0.18 24.39 11.25
N PHE A 135 0.65 25.41 11.51
CA PHE A 135 1.09 26.35 10.48
C PHE A 135 2.03 25.70 9.46
N SER A 136 2.85 24.73 9.86
CA SER A 136 3.69 23.98 8.93
C SER A 136 2.86 23.20 7.90
N ALA A 137 1.74 22.59 8.29
CA ALA A 137 0.81 21.91 7.37
C ALA A 137 0.18 22.87 6.35
N LEU A 138 0.01 24.14 6.72
CA LEU A 138 -0.44 25.19 5.83
C LEU A 138 0.64 25.61 4.82
N VAL A 139 1.90 25.70 5.27
CA VAL A 139 3.05 26.07 4.42
C VAL A 139 3.35 24.99 3.37
N THR A 140 3.32 23.72 3.77
CA THR A 140 3.61 22.58 2.88
C THR A 140 2.42 22.13 2.04
N ASN A 141 1.27 22.81 2.16
CA ASN A 141 0.06 22.44 1.45
C ASN A 141 0.24 22.56 -0.08
N PRO A 142 -0.13 21.54 -0.88
CA PRO A 142 -0.10 21.63 -2.33
C PRO A 142 -0.98 22.77 -2.87
N HIS A 143 -2.08 23.08 -2.17
CA HIS A 143 -2.94 24.22 -2.46
C HIS A 143 -2.37 25.49 -1.79
N GLN A 144 -1.58 26.26 -2.54
CA GLN A 144 -0.85 27.40 -1.99
C GLN A 144 -1.75 28.61 -1.71
N ILE A 145 -1.62 29.21 -0.51
CA ILE A 145 -2.32 30.46 -0.13
C ILE A 145 -2.03 31.61 -1.10
N LYS A 146 -0.82 31.66 -1.67
CA LYS A 146 -0.42 32.64 -2.70
C LYS A 146 -1.45 32.73 -3.84
N LYS A 147 -2.07 31.61 -4.23
CA LYS A 147 -3.10 31.57 -5.27
C LYS A 147 -4.34 32.38 -4.89
N LEU A 148 -4.74 32.36 -3.61
CA LEU A 148 -5.85 33.16 -3.10
C LEU A 148 -5.57 34.65 -3.29
N GLY A 149 -4.32 35.08 -3.05
CA GLY A 149 -3.89 36.47 -3.28
C GLY A 149 -3.99 36.88 -4.74
N GLN A 150 -3.59 36.00 -5.66
CA GLN A 150 -3.72 36.24 -7.11
C GLN A 150 -5.20 36.38 -7.53
N ILE A 151 -6.09 35.57 -6.96
CA ILE A 151 -7.54 35.66 -7.21
C ILE A 151 -8.11 36.97 -6.67
N ILE A 152 -7.72 37.37 -5.45
CA ILE A 152 -8.16 38.62 -4.82
C ILE A 152 -7.70 39.83 -5.67
N LEU A 153 -6.44 39.86 -6.11
CA LEU A 153 -5.92 40.90 -6.99
C LEU A 153 -6.69 40.97 -8.33
N GLY A 154 -6.99 39.82 -8.92
CA GLY A 154 -7.71 39.75 -10.20
C GLY A 154 -9.16 40.25 -10.15
N LYS A 155 -9.81 40.18 -8.98
CA LYS A 155 -11.20 40.64 -8.79
C LYS A 155 -11.32 42.10 -8.33
N TYR A 156 -10.21 42.76 -7.97
CA TYR A 156 -10.10 44.14 -7.47
C TYR A 156 -11.34 44.65 -6.70
N PRO A 157 -11.71 44.06 -5.55
CA PRO A 157 -12.84 44.56 -4.80
C PRO A 157 -12.43 45.79 -3.98
N GLU A 158 -12.78 46.99 -4.43
CA GLU A 158 -12.71 48.19 -3.58
C GLU A 158 -13.50 47.93 -2.28
N GLY A 159 -12.86 48.06 -1.13
CA GLY A 159 -13.49 47.94 0.20
C GLY A 159 -13.40 46.58 0.91
N VAL A 160 -12.68 45.58 0.38
CA VAL A 160 -12.36 44.34 1.13
C VAL A 160 -11.10 44.54 1.98
N GLY A 161 -11.17 44.20 3.26
CA GLY A 161 -10.04 44.24 4.18
C GLY A 161 -9.06 43.11 3.93
N ILE A 162 -7.94 43.40 3.28
CA ILE A 162 -6.89 42.41 2.96
C ILE A 162 -5.69 42.45 3.93
N GLY A 163 -5.74 43.26 4.99
CA GLY A 163 -4.64 43.41 5.95
C GLY A 163 -4.27 42.09 6.65
N SER A 164 -5.26 41.38 7.18
CA SER A 164 -5.04 40.07 7.82
C SER A 164 -4.51 39.02 6.85
N PHE A 165 -4.88 39.11 5.58
CA PHE A 165 -4.36 38.25 4.53
C PHE A 165 -2.89 38.56 4.19
N ASN A 166 -2.53 39.84 4.10
CA ASN A 166 -1.15 40.27 3.90
C ASN A 166 -0.25 39.77 5.04
N ASP A 167 -0.70 39.90 6.28
CA ASP A 167 0.05 39.43 7.45
C ASP A 167 0.21 37.90 7.45
N LEU A 168 -0.85 37.17 7.03
CA LEU A 168 -0.77 35.73 6.82
C LEU A 168 0.25 35.35 5.74
N LEU A 169 0.27 36.07 4.61
CA LEU A 169 1.23 35.84 3.53
C LEU A 169 2.66 36.10 3.99
N VAL A 170 2.89 37.17 4.75
CA VAL A 170 4.21 37.47 5.32
C VAL A 170 4.68 36.32 6.21
N ARG A 171 3.83 35.85 7.12
CA ARG A 171 4.17 34.70 7.96
C ARG A 171 4.42 33.43 7.13
N TYR A 172 3.62 33.20 6.08
CA TYR A 172 3.75 32.05 5.17
C TYR A 172 5.09 32.07 4.41
N PHE A 173 5.46 33.19 3.80
CA PHE A 173 6.72 33.32 3.05
C PHE A 173 7.93 33.26 3.98
N SER A 174 7.89 33.97 5.11
CA SER A 174 8.94 33.89 6.13
C SER A 174 9.15 32.45 6.60
N SER A 175 8.07 31.73 6.92
CA SER A 175 8.16 30.31 7.32
C SER A 175 8.67 29.41 6.20
N THR A 176 8.29 29.68 4.94
CA THR A 176 8.79 28.96 3.76
C THR A 176 10.31 29.11 3.64
N PHE A 177 10.83 30.33 3.69
CA PHE A 177 12.25 30.59 3.50
C PHE A 177 13.09 30.04 4.67
N HIS A 178 12.63 30.22 5.91
CA HIS A 178 13.28 29.62 7.08
C HIS A 178 13.29 28.09 7.02
N PHE A 179 12.21 27.46 6.55
CA PHE A 179 12.17 26.00 6.37
C PHE A 179 13.25 25.51 5.42
N TRP A 180 13.39 26.14 4.25
CA TRP A 180 14.39 25.75 3.26
C TRP A 180 15.81 26.07 3.72
N MET A 181 16.03 27.20 4.39
CA MET A 181 17.32 27.55 5.00
C MET A 181 17.74 26.64 6.16
N ALA A 182 16.79 25.93 6.78
CA ALA A 182 17.09 24.92 7.80
C ALA A 182 17.60 23.60 7.19
N GLN A 183 17.42 23.40 5.88
CA GLN A 183 18.04 22.30 5.14
C GLN A 183 19.49 22.65 4.78
N GLU A 184 20.25 21.68 4.26
CA GLU A 184 21.60 21.98 3.75
C GLU A 184 21.52 22.77 2.45
N ASP A 185 22.35 23.81 2.32
CA ASP A 185 22.42 24.62 1.10
C ASP A 185 22.86 23.76 -0.09
N PRO A 186 22.07 23.68 -1.19
CA PRO A 186 22.45 22.95 -2.39
C PRO A 186 23.83 23.35 -2.93
N SER A 187 24.17 24.64 -2.90
CA SER A 187 25.46 25.15 -3.40
C SER A 187 26.63 24.65 -2.54
N GLU A 188 26.49 24.68 -1.22
CA GLU A 188 27.50 24.14 -0.31
C GLU A 188 27.62 22.62 -0.43
N TRP A 189 26.48 21.93 -0.57
CA TRP A 189 26.43 20.48 -0.72
C TRP A 189 27.13 20.03 -2.00
N PHE A 190 26.79 20.61 -3.16
CA PHE A 190 27.50 20.33 -4.41
C PHE A 190 28.98 20.67 -4.28
N GLY A 191 29.30 21.80 -3.64
CA GLY A 191 30.66 22.21 -3.34
C GLY A 191 31.48 21.17 -2.58
N LYS A 192 30.88 20.22 -1.86
CA LYS A 192 31.54 19.07 -1.20
C LYS A 192 31.41 17.77 -2.01
N ALA A 193 30.22 17.49 -2.52
CA ALA A 193 29.85 16.21 -3.12
C ALA A 193 30.48 15.95 -4.50
N VAL A 194 30.86 17.01 -5.23
CA VAL A 194 31.38 16.89 -6.60
C VAL A 194 32.79 17.49 -6.76
N GLN A 195 33.53 17.68 -5.67
CA GLN A 195 34.89 18.24 -5.66
C GLN A 195 35.88 17.41 -6.49
N ASP A 196 35.69 16.09 -6.52
CA ASP A 196 36.48 15.14 -7.31
C ASP A 196 36.06 15.11 -8.80
N ILE A 197 34.93 15.71 -9.15
CA ILE A 197 34.32 15.64 -10.49
C ILE A 197 34.51 16.93 -11.27
N LEU A 198 34.31 18.09 -10.62
CA LEU A 198 34.24 19.41 -11.24
C LEU A 198 35.50 20.24 -11.00
N ASN A 199 35.86 21.04 -12.00
CA ASN A 199 36.81 22.14 -11.83
C ASN A 199 36.11 23.42 -11.32
N SER A 200 36.90 24.44 -10.95
CA SER A 200 36.38 25.68 -10.36
C SER A 200 35.39 26.44 -11.24
N GLU A 201 35.56 26.41 -12.57
CA GLU A 201 34.67 27.09 -13.53
C GLU A 201 33.33 26.35 -13.64
N GLN A 202 33.37 25.02 -13.75
CA GLN A 202 32.18 24.17 -13.78
C GLN A 202 31.40 24.24 -12.47
N LEU A 203 32.09 24.33 -11.33
CA LEU A 203 31.45 24.53 -10.03
C LEU A 203 30.74 25.89 -9.96
N ALA A 204 31.33 26.96 -10.52
CA ALA A 204 30.68 28.27 -10.58
C ALA A 204 29.40 28.24 -11.46
N ASN A 205 29.44 27.53 -12.59
CA ASN A 205 28.27 27.33 -13.44
C ASN A 205 27.15 26.56 -12.69
N LEU A 206 27.52 25.52 -11.94
CA LEU A 206 26.56 24.76 -11.12
C LEU A 206 25.95 25.62 -10.00
N ASN A 207 26.75 26.44 -9.31
CA ASN A 207 26.25 27.36 -8.28
C ASN A 207 25.27 28.39 -8.89
N THR A 208 25.50 28.83 -10.12
CA THR A 208 24.56 29.71 -10.84
C THR A 208 23.22 29.01 -11.10
N LEU A 209 23.23 27.71 -11.43
CA LEU A 209 21.99 26.93 -11.57
C LEU A 209 21.26 26.74 -10.24
N CYS A 210 21.98 26.70 -9.13
CA CYS A 210 21.44 26.54 -7.78
C CYS A 210 20.94 27.85 -7.15
N GLU A 211 21.22 29.01 -7.75
CA GLU A 211 20.90 30.33 -7.20
C GLU A 211 19.45 30.45 -6.67
N PRO A 212 18.39 30.02 -7.40
CA PRO A 212 17.00 30.14 -6.92
C PRO A 212 16.68 29.37 -5.62
N VAL A 213 17.51 28.38 -5.25
CA VAL A 213 17.34 27.54 -4.06
C VAL A 213 18.49 27.71 -3.06
N SER A 214 19.43 28.61 -3.34
CA SER A 214 20.60 28.89 -2.49
C SER A 214 20.21 29.64 -1.22
N HIS A 215 20.97 29.46 -0.13
CA HIS A 215 20.69 30.21 1.10
C HIS A 215 20.92 31.71 0.94
N GLU A 216 21.81 32.14 0.04
CA GLU A 216 22.02 33.55 -0.28
C GLU A 216 20.75 34.17 -0.88
N HIS A 217 20.15 33.52 -1.88
CA HIS A 217 18.91 33.98 -2.49
C HIS A 217 17.74 33.98 -1.49
N LEU A 218 17.60 32.92 -0.69
CA LEU A 218 16.54 32.85 0.34
C LEU A 218 16.67 33.96 1.39
N LYS A 219 17.89 34.33 1.78
CA LYS A 219 18.14 35.48 2.67
C LYS A 219 17.79 36.81 1.99
N ALA A 220 18.08 36.96 0.71
CA ALA A 220 17.68 38.15 -0.05
C ALA A 220 16.16 38.29 -0.15
N LEU A 221 15.43 37.19 -0.35
CA LEU A 221 13.96 37.17 -0.34
C LEU A 221 13.39 37.52 1.06
N LEU A 222 14.06 37.10 2.14
CA LEU A 222 13.71 37.49 3.51
C LEU A 222 13.86 39.00 3.72
N HIS A 223 14.96 39.60 3.24
CA HIS A 223 15.14 41.06 3.30
C HIS A 223 14.10 41.81 2.47
N GLN A 224 13.78 41.32 1.26
CA GLN A 224 12.70 41.88 0.45
C GLN A 224 11.34 41.81 1.16
N LEU A 225 11.08 40.73 1.89
CA LEU A 225 9.86 40.58 2.67
C LEU A 225 9.76 41.62 3.79
N GLU A 226 10.87 41.92 4.48
CA GLU A 226 10.95 42.98 5.49
C GLU A 226 10.69 44.37 4.88
N GLU A 227 11.23 44.66 3.69
CA GLU A 227 10.95 45.91 2.96
C GLU A 227 9.45 46.07 2.63
N TYR A 228 8.77 44.97 2.29
CA TYR A 228 7.33 44.99 1.97
C TYR A 228 6.44 45.24 3.20
N GLU A 229 6.93 45.05 4.43
CA GLU A 229 6.19 45.45 5.64
C GLU A 229 6.03 46.97 5.75
N GLY A 230 6.94 47.75 5.15
CA GLY A 230 6.89 49.21 5.14
C GLY A 230 5.88 49.82 4.16
N ILE A 231 5.21 49.02 3.33
CA ILE A 231 4.23 49.50 2.35
C ILE A 231 2.88 49.75 3.05
N GLU A 232 2.47 51.02 3.16
CA GLU A 232 1.21 51.40 3.80
C GLU A 232 -0.03 50.94 3.00
N ASP A 233 0.02 51.05 1.67
CA ASP A 233 -1.07 50.63 0.80
C ASP A 233 -1.18 49.10 0.73
N GLN A 234 -2.26 48.56 1.31
CA GLN A 234 -2.44 47.12 1.44
C GLN A 234 -2.56 46.41 0.09
N TYR A 235 -3.09 47.09 -0.93
CA TYR A 235 -3.24 46.51 -2.26
C TYR A 235 -1.88 46.39 -2.97
N SER A 236 -1.08 47.46 -2.96
CA SER A 236 0.30 47.45 -3.45
C SER A 236 1.14 46.43 -2.70
N ARG A 237 1.01 46.34 -1.37
CA ARG A 237 1.68 45.31 -0.56
C ARG A 237 1.34 43.89 -1.04
N LEU A 238 0.06 43.62 -1.30
CA LEU A 238 -0.38 42.33 -1.84
C LEU A 238 0.23 42.04 -3.22
N GLN A 239 0.28 43.04 -4.11
CA GLN A 239 0.90 42.89 -5.44
C GLN A 239 2.36 42.46 -5.34
N HIS A 240 3.13 43.03 -4.41
CA HIS A 240 4.51 42.65 -4.17
C HIS A 240 4.62 41.25 -3.54
N LEU A 241 3.84 40.95 -2.49
CA LEU A 241 3.88 39.66 -1.79
C LEU A 241 3.60 38.47 -2.72
N VAL A 242 2.64 38.58 -3.65
CA VAL A 242 2.33 37.46 -4.56
C VAL A 242 3.44 37.21 -5.60
N THR A 243 4.44 38.07 -5.73
CA THR A 243 5.59 37.80 -6.62
C THR A 243 6.56 36.78 -6.02
N LEU A 244 6.68 36.73 -4.69
CA LEU A 244 7.61 35.89 -3.97
C LEU A 244 7.35 34.39 -4.21
N PRO A 245 8.40 33.55 -4.27
CA PRO A 245 8.24 32.11 -4.51
C PRO A 245 7.62 31.42 -3.28
N GLY A 246 6.49 30.73 -3.47
CA GLY A 246 5.89 29.90 -2.42
C GLY A 246 6.58 28.54 -2.28
N TYR A 247 6.22 27.77 -1.26
CA TYR A 247 6.80 26.45 -0.95
C TYR A 247 6.92 25.51 -2.16
N MET A 248 5.81 25.22 -2.86
CA MET A 248 5.79 24.37 -4.05
C MET A 248 6.55 24.94 -5.25
N GLN A 249 6.75 26.26 -5.32
CA GLN A 249 7.59 26.85 -6.37
C GLN A 249 9.07 26.54 -6.10
N VAL A 250 9.50 26.58 -4.84
CA VAL A 250 10.84 26.12 -4.42
C VAL A 250 11.01 24.63 -4.70
N VAL A 251 10.03 23.79 -4.36
CA VAL A 251 10.02 22.35 -4.72
C VAL A 251 10.21 22.16 -6.23
N LYS A 252 9.49 22.95 -7.04
CA LYS A 252 9.59 22.90 -8.50
C LYS A 252 11.00 23.29 -8.99
N TYR A 253 11.66 24.27 -8.37
CA TYR A 253 13.04 24.61 -8.72
C TYR A 253 14.00 23.44 -8.46
N TYR A 254 13.84 22.68 -7.37
CA TYR A 254 14.62 21.44 -7.16
C TYR A 254 14.37 20.41 -8.27
N GLU A 255 13.11 20.21 -8.67
CA GLU A 255 12.76 19.28 -9.75
C GLU A 255 13.36 19.73 -11.11
N GLU A 256 13.23 21.01 -11.45
CA GLU A 256 13.79 21.59 -12.68
C GLU A 256 15.33 21.55 -12.70
N LEU A 257 15.97 21.77 -11.54
CA LEU A 257 17.42 21.69 -11.39
C LEU A 257 17.92 20.30 -11.79
N ALA A 258 17.26 19.22 -11.34
CA ALA A 258 17.63 17.85 -11.71
C ALA A 258 17.62 17.59 -13.23
N GLY A 259 16.75 18.29 -13.97
CA GLY A 259 16.68 18.23 -15.43
C GLY A 259 17.79 19.01 -16.15
N ARG A 260 18.46 19.96 -15.47
CA ARG A 260 19.42 20.91 -16.05
C ARG A 260 20.88 20.62 -15.70
N LEU A 261 21.17 19.50 -15.03
CA LEU A 261 22.52 19.10 -14.60
C LEU A 261 23.38 18.56 -15.77
N VAL A 262 23.64 19.41 -16.76
CA VAL A 262 24.62 19.19 -17.83
C VAL A 262 25.68 20.28 -17.70
N VAL A 263 26.75 20.00 -16.95
CA VAL A 263 27.70 21.01 -16.45
C VAL A 263 29.10 20.80 -17.00
N THR A 264 29.50 19.55 -17.21
CA THR A 264 30.86 19.18 -17.61
C THR A 264 31.03 19.02 -19.11
N GLY A 265 29.95 18.70 -19.82
CA GLY A 265 30.01 18.26 -21.22
C GLY A 265 30.47 16.80 -21.39
N ASP A 266 30.85 16.14 -20.29
CA ASP A 266 31.11 14.70 -20.23
C ASP A 266 29.82 14.00 -19.76
N ALA A 267 29.25 13.18 -20.64
CA ALA A 267 27.98 12.52 -20.37
C ALA A 267 28.00 11.64 -19.11
N TYR A 268 29.12 10.98 -18.80
CA TYR A 268 29.21 10.12 -17.62
C TYR A 268 29.26 10.94 -16.33
N LYS A 269 30.10 11.98 -16.31
CA LYS A 269 30.20 12.87 -15.15
C LYS A 269 28.89 13.61 -14.88
N ASP A 270 28.25 14.13 -15.92
CA ASP A 270 26.96 14.82 -15.79
C ASP A 270 25.86 13.89 -15.26
N LEU A 271 25.80 12.65 -15.75
CA LEU A 271 24.87 11.64 -15.21
C LEU A 271 25.20 11.27 -13.75
N ARG A 272 26.47 11.18 -13.37
CA ARG A 272 26.87 10.92 -11.97
C ARG A 272 26.44 12.07 -11.05
N ILE A 273 26.66 13.31 -11.45
CA ILE A 273 26.21 14.51 -10.69
C ILE A 273 24.69 14.50 -10.55
N LYS A 274 23.97 14.23 -11.64
CA LYS A 274 22.52 14.11 -11.64
C LYS A 274 22.03 13.02 -10.69
N LEU A 275 22.66 11.85 -10.71
CA LEU A 275 22.34 10.76 -9.80
C LEU A 275 22.53 11.17 -8.34
N LEU A 276 23.67 11.78 -7.99
CA LEU A 276 23.93 12.25 -6.63
C LEU A 276 22.87 13.27 -6.17
N PHE A 277 22.46 14.18 -7.06
CA PHE A 277 21.43 15.16 -6.74
C PHE A 277 20.04 14.53 -6.57
N LEU A 278 19.67 13.57 -7.43
CA LEU A 278 18.42 12.83 -7.28
C LEU A 278 18.39 12.05 -5.96
N LEU A 279 19.51 11.44 -5.57
CA LEU A 279 19.65 10.81 -4.25
C LEU A 279 19.47 11.82 -3.12
N ARG A 280 20.02 13.03 -3.27
CA ARG A 280 19.85 14.10 -2.30
C ARG A 280 18.39 14.54 -2.15
N ILE A 281 17.66 14.64 -3.26
CA ILE A 281 16.21 14.95 -3.23
C ILE A 281 15.45 13.95 -2.37
N LEU A 282 15.81 12.66 -2.44
CA LEU A 282 15.16 11.60 -1.66
C LEU A 282 15.46 11.66 -0.16
N GLU A 283 16.60 12.25 0.24
CA GLU A 283 16.92 12.44 1.66
C GLU A 283 16.21 13.67 2.27
N MET A 284 15.65 14.57 1.45
CA MET A 284 15.04 15.81 1.92
C MET A 284 13.53 15.63 2.14
N PRO A 285 13.03 15.72 3.39
CA PRO A 285 11.60 15.54 3.68
C PRO A 285 10.73 16.62 3.04
N GLY A 286 11.29 17.82 2.81
CA GLY A 286 10.56 18.90 2.12
C GLY A 286 10.22 18.59 0.65
N LEU A 287 10.87 17.59 0.05
CA LEU A 287 10.72 17.22 -1.35
C LEU A 287 9.93 15.91 -1.56
N MET A 288 9.27 15.39 -0.51
CA MET A 288 8.47 14.16 -0.60
C MET A 288 7.49 14.14 -1.77
N SER A 289 6.86 15.29 -2.09
CA SER A 289 5.90 15.40 -3.20
C SER A 289 6.50 15.10 -4.58
N ILE A 290 7.83 15.18 -4.74
CA ILE A 290 8.53 14.86 -5.99
C ILE A 290 9.38 13.58 -5.91
N HIS A 291 9.35 12.85 -4.78
CA HIS A 291 10.16 11.63 -4.61
C HIS A 291 9.86 10.57 -5.67
N GLU A 292 8.59 10.36 -6.03
CA GLU A 292 8.23 9.39 -7.07
C GLU A 292 8.82 9.78 -8.45
N ASN A 293 8.74 11.06 -8.81
CA ASN A 293 9.34 11.57 -10.05
C ASN A 293 10.87 11.47 -10.00
N ALA A 294 11.50 11.82 -8.87
CA ALA A 294 12.94 11.73 -8.68
C ALA A 294 13.43 10.28 -8.81
N LEU A 295 12.73 9.30 -8.23
CA LEU A 295 13.03 7.88 -8.37
C LEU A 295 12.87 7.39 -9.82
N ARG A 296 11.85 7.85 -10.54
CA ARG A 296 11.65 7.53 -11.96
C ARG A 296 12.79 8.09 -12.83
N GLU A 297 13.23 9.31 -12.55
CA GLU A 297 14.34 9.94 -13.27
C GLU A 297 15.69 9.31 -12.89
N MET A 298 15.83 8.86 -11.64
CA MET A 298 16.98 8.10 -11.18
C MET A 298 17.11 6.79 -11.94
N ASN A 299 16.02 6.06 -12.17
CA ASN A 299 16.02 4.84 -12.99
C ASN A 299 16.59 5.08 -14.38
N ARG A 300 16.13 6.14 -15.07
CA ARG A 300 16.64 6.50 -16.40
C ARG A 300 18.12 6.87 -16.37
N THR A 301 18.52 7.63 -15.35
CA THR A 301 19.89 8.10 -15.15
C THR A 301 20.83 6.90 -14.94
N ILE A 302 20.45 5.96 -14.07
CA ILE A 302 21.24 4.76 -13.79
C ILE A 302 21.36 3.85 -15.02
N SER A 303 20.27 3.62 -15.77
CA SER A 303 20.36 2.86 -17.03
C SER A 303 21.38 3.49 -17.99
N SER A 304 21.42 4.81 -18.06
CA SER A 304 22.34 5.54 -18.94
C SER A 304 23.80 5.42 -18.46
N ILE A 305 24.03 5.53 -17.14
CA ILE A 305 25.34 5.31 -16.49
C ILE A 305 25.87 3.91 -16.79
N ILE A 306 25.04 2.88 -16.62
CA ILE A 306 25.45 1.50 -16.87
C ILE A 306 25.82 1.31 -18.34
N ARG A 307 25.04 1.87 -19.28
CA ARG A 307 25.29 1.70 -20.72
C ARG A 307 26.63 2.27 -21.17
N ILE A 308 27.02 3.46 -20.70
CA ILE A 308 28.23 4.13 -21.19
C ILE A 308 29.47 3.90 -20.29
N GLY A 309 29.28 3.53 -19.02
CA GLY A 309 30.38 3.35 -18.06
C GLY A 309 31.18 2.07 -18.25
N ASP A 310 32.43 2.10 -17.78
CA ASP A 310 33.24 0.90 -17.57
C ASP A 310 32.93 0.22 -16.23
N VAL A 311 33.49 -0.97 -16.01
CA VAL A 311 33.19 -1.81 -14.85
C VAL A 311 33.49 -1.13 -13.51
N GLU A 312 34.61 -0.44 -13.37
CA GLU A 312 35.01 0.15 -12.09
C GLU A 312 34.24 1.45 -11.82
N MET A 313 33.99 2.24 -12.86
CA MET A 313 33.11 3.41 -12.78
C MET A 313 31.69 3.01 -12.40
N ILE A 314 31.13 1.97 -13.03
CA ILE A 314 29.80 1.43 -12.68
C ILE A 314 29.78 0.97 -11.23
N LYS A 315 30.75 0.17 -10.78
CA LYS A 315 30.77 -0.32 -9.40
C LYS A 315 30.78 0.82 -8.38
N SER A 316 31.61 1.83 -8.61
CA SER A 316 31.69 3.02 -7.74
C SER A 316 30.33 3.71 -7.65
N THR A 317 29.77 4.10 -8.80
CA THR A 317 28.54 4.88 -8.87
C THR A 317 27.30 4.10 -8.39
N ILE A 318 27.20 2.81 -8.71
CA ILE A 318 26.09 1.96 -8.26
C ILE A 318 26.20 1.63 -6.77
N SER A 319 27.41 1.56 -6.20
CA SER A 319 27.56 1.32 -4.76
C SER A 319 26.94 2.46 -3.94
N ASP A 320 27.12 3.71 -4.36
CA ASP A 320 26.52 4.87 -3.72
C ASP A 320 24.99 4.84 -3.84
N ALA A 321 24.47 4.55 -5.04
CA ALA A 321 23.04 4.43 -5.28
C ALA A 321 22.37 3.33 -4.44
N LEU A 322 22.97 2.14 -4.36
CA LEU A 322 22.42 1.03 -3.56
C LEU A 322 22.46 1.32 -2.06
N SER A 323 23.49 2.04 -1.58
CA SER A 323 23.57 2.49 -0.19
C SER A 323 22.40 3.41 0.18
N MET A 324 22.04 4.34 -0.70
CA MET A 324 20.91 5.24 -0.49
C MET A 324 19.57 4.53 -0.62
N LEU A 325 19.40 3.69 -1.65
CA LEU A 325 18.21 2.86 -1.81
C LEU A 325 17.92 1.99 -0.57
N LYS A 326 18.97 1.50 0.10
CA LYS A 326 18.85 0.77 1.36
C LYS A 326 18.25 1.63 2.49
N LYS A 327 18.56 2.93 2.56
CA LYS A 327 17.95 3.84 3.56
C LYS A 327 16.46 4.04 3.31
N SER A 328 16.05 4.10 2.04
CA SER A 328 14.65 4.30 1.63
C SER A 328 13.83 3.01 1.53
N TRP A 329 14.39 1.86 1.91
CA TRP A 329 13.78 0.54 1.74
C TRP A 329 12.48 0.35 2.52
N GLU A 330 12.39 0.91 3.73
CA GLU A 330 11.19 0.79 4.59
C GLU A 330 10.08 1.76 4.17
N GLU A 331 10.45 2.95 3.69
CA GLU A 331 9.49 4.02 3.36
C GLU A 331 8.91 3.88 1.94
N PHE A 332 9.75 3.51 0.96
CA PHE A 332 9.37 3.42 -0.46
C PHE A 332 9.78 2.07 -1.11
N PRO A 333 9.38 0.91 -0.53
CA PRO A 333 9.85 -0.40 -0.98
C PRO A 333 9.55 -0.69 -2.45
N GLU A 334 8.34 -0.41 -2.94
CA GLU A 334 7.95 -0.71 -4.33
C GLU A 334 8.83 0.02 -5.35
N THR A 335 9.20 1.26 -5.05
CA THR A 335 10.03 2.06 -5.94
C THR A 335 11.48 1.61 -5.90
N VAL A 336 12.02 1.29 -4.71
CA VAL A 336 13.36 0.72 -4.57
C VAL A 336 13.47 -0.60 -5.35
N LEU A 337 12.44 -1.44 -5.29
CA LEU A 337 12.36 -2.69 -6.06
C LEU A 337 12.39 -2.46 -7.57
N ASN A 338 11.66 -1.45 -8.07
CA ASN A 338 11.72 -1.06 -9.48
C ASN A 338 13.13 -0.59 -9.87
N CYS A 339 13.81 0.19 -9.02
CA CYS A 339 15.20 0.58 -9.24
C CYS A 339 16.13 -0.63 -9.34
N ILE A 340 16.03 -1.55 -8.38
CA ILE A 340 16.81 -2.80 -8.37
C ILE A 340 16.60 -3.60 -9.66
N GLN A 341 15.34 -3.72 -10.11
CA GLN A 341 15.02 -4.47 -11.32
C GLN A 341 15.67 -3.86 -12.57
N VAL A 342 15.64 -2.53 -12.70
CA VAL A 342 16.24 -1.79 -13.81
C VAL A 342 17.76 -1.90 -13.78
N ILE A 343 18.38 -1.65 -12.62
CA ILE A 343 19.83 -1.77 -12.41
C ILE A 343 20.28 -3.17 -12.80
N GLY A 344 19.65 -4.20 -12.22
CA GLY A 344 19.98 -5.59 -12.50
C GLY A 344 19.82 -5.92 -13.97
N SER A 345 18.70 -5.55 -14.61
CA SER A 345 18.47 -5.83 -16.03
C SER A 345 19.57 -5.25 -16.93
N GLU A 346 20.00 -4.01 -16.70
CA GLU A 346 21.06 -3.37 -17.48
C GLU A 346 22.44 -3.98 -17.18
N LEU A 347 22.71 -4.40 -15.94
CA LEU A 347 23.96 -5.08 -15.59
C LEU A 347 24.07 -6.48 -16.21
N TYR A 348 22.98 -7.25 -16.24
CA TYR A 348 22.95 -8.54 -16.93
C TYR A 348 23.18 -8.37 -18.44
N ALA A 349 22.65 -7.31 -19.04
CA ALA A 349 22.83 -7.00 -20.46
C ALA A 349 24.27 -6.66 -20.84
N LYS A 350 25.15 -6.33 -19.88
CA LYS A 350 26.60 -6.16 -20.12
C LYS A 350 27.34 -7.49 -20.30
N GLU A 351 26.71 -8.60 -19.96
CA GLU A 351 27.27 -9.96 -20.06
C GLU A 351 28.56 -10.19 -19.24
N ILE A 352 28.76 -9.43 -18.15
CA ILE A 352 29.92 -9.56 -17.26
C ILE A 352 29.51 -10.26 -15.96
N SER A 353 29.72 -11.57 -15.89
CA SER A 353 29.34 -12.43 -14.75
C SER A 353 29.86 -11.93 -13.38
N SER A 354 31.10 -11.43 -13.30
CA SER A 354 31.67 -10.91 -12.05
C SER A 354 31.02 -9.61 -11.57
N LEU A 355 30.57 -8.76 -12.49
CA LEU A 355 29.85 -7.53 -12.18
C LEU A 355 28.42 -7.85 -11.69
N VAL A 356 27.77 -8.82 -12.32
CA VAL A 356 26.46 -9.33 -11.89
C VAL A 356 26.54 -9.92 -10.48
N GLU A 357 27.48 -10.82 -10.21
CA GLU A 357 27.63 -11.40 -8.86
C GLU A 357 27.94 -10.34 -7.80
N TRP A 358 28.80 -9.36 -8.11
CA TRP A 358 29.06 -8.23 -7.23
C TRP A 358 27.77 -7.46 -6.88
N PHE A 359 26.92 -7.22 -7.88
CA PHE A 359 25.62 -6.56 -7.67
C PHE A 359 24.67 -7.42 -6.85
N LEU A 360 24.56 -8.73 -7.14
CA LEU A 360 23.69 -9.64 -6.41
C LEU A 360 24.03 -9.71 -4.92
N GLN A 361 25.32 -9.73 -4.55
CA GLN A 361 25.74 -9.69 -3.15
C GLN A 361 25.27 -8.42 -2.43
N ARG A 362 25.28 -7.28 -3.13
CA ARG A 362 24.78 -6.00 -2.59
C ARG A 362 23.26 -5.97 -2.51
N LEU A 363 22.57 -6.48 -3.52
CA LEU A 363 21.12 -6.65 -3.51
C LEU A 363 20.67 -7.47 -2.30
N ILE A 364 21.29 -8.63 -2.06
CA ILE A 364 20.99 -9.49 -0.90
C ILE A 364 21.20 -8.73 0.41
N ALA A 365 22.22 -7.86 0.49
CA ALA A 365 22.51 -7.05 1.67
C ALA A 365 21.55 -5.87 1.90
N ILE A 366 20.74 -5.48 0.89
CA ILE A 366 19.67 -4.49 1.06
C ILE A 366 18.55 -5.10 1.92
N GLY A 367 18.15 -6.34 1.61
CA GLY A 367 17.18 -7.11 2.38
C GLY A 367 16.05 -7.65 1.51
N PHE A 368 14.99 -8.13 2.18
CA PHE A 368 13.84 -8.75 1.55
C PHE A 368 12.54 -8.33 2.26
N GLN A 369 11.53 -7.94 1.48
CA GLN A 369 10.20 -7.61 2.00
C GLN A 369 9.42 -8.89 2.32
N HIS A 370 9.16 -9.13 3.61
CA HIS A 370 8.37 -10.27 4.09
C HIS A 370 6.86 -9.98 4.08
N PRO A 371 5.98 -11.00 4.05
CA PRO A 371 4.55 -10.79 3.87
C PRO A 371 3.87 -10.06 5.05
N HIS A 372 4.48 -10.07 6.25
CA HIS A 372 4.01 -9.34 7.46
C HIS A 372 2.49 -9.38 7.65
N ILE A 373 1.94 -10.59 7.68
CA ILE A 373 0.50 -10.80 7.81
C ILE A 373 0.04 -10.27 9.17
N SER A 374 -0.79 -9.24 9.16
CA SER A 374 -1.18 -8.49 10.37
C SER A 374 -2.67 -8.54 10.70
N GLY A 375 -3.47 -9.28 9.92
CA GLY A 375 -4.90 -9.41 10.15
C GLY A 375 -5.70 -9.53 8.86
N VAL A 376 -6.95 -9.03 8.91
CA VAL A 376 -7.89 -8.94 7.78
C VAL A 376 -8.57 -7.56 7.82
N THR A 377 -8.89 -6.98 6.66
CA THR A 377 -9.63 -5.71 6.51
C THR A 377 -11.13 -5.87 6.78
N ASP A 378 -11.83 -4.74 6.89
CA ASP A 378 -13.30 -4.72 7.07
C ASP A 378 -14.03 -5.25 5.82
N GLU A 379 -13.39 -5.18 4.66
CA GLU A 379 -13.81 -5.80 3.39
C GLU A 379 -13.35 -7.27 3.25
N TRP A 380 -12.85 -7.86 4.33
CA TRP A 380 -12.54 -9.28 4.45
C TRP A 380 -11.36 -9.71 3.56
N GLN A 381 -10.34 -8.86 3.41
CA GLN A 381 -9.08 -9.17 2.71
C GLN A 381 -7.92 -9.31 3.69
N VAL A 382 -6.99 -10.25 3.51
CA VAL A 382 -5.80 -10.36 4.36
C VAL A 382 -4.96 -9.08 4.28
N ARG A 383 -4.62 -8.54 5.45
CA ARG A 383 -3.66 -7.45 5.58
C ARG A 383 -2.26 -8.02 5.48
N SER A 384 -1.66 -7.95 4.29
CA SER A 384 -0.26 -8.31 4.04
C SER A 384 0.52 -7.17 3.40
N ASN A 385 1.83 -7.17 3.58
CA ASN A 385 2.75 -6.32 2.87
C ASN A 385 2.69 -6.58 1.36
N ARG A 386 2.15 -5.63 0.59
CA ARG A 386 1.99 -5.76 -0.87
C ARG A 386 3.34 -5.85 -1.60
N SER A 387 4.37 -5.22 -1.05
CA SER A 387 5.71 -5.19 -1.64
C SER A 387 6.41 -6.56 -1.60
N HIS A 388 5.98 -7.49 -0.75
CA HIS A 388 6.55 -8.84 -0.68
C HIS A 388 6.43 -9.59 -2.01
N LEU A 389 5.25 -9.61 -2.62
CA LEU A 389 5.04 -10.32 -3.90
C LEU A 389 5.82 -9.63 -5.03
N GLN A 390 5.85 -8.30 -5.05
CA GLN A 390 6.66 -7.55 -6.01
C GLN A 390 8.15 -7.87 -5.84
N ASN A 391 8.65 -8.00 -4.61
CA ASN A 391 10.04 -8.35 -4.34
C ASN A 391 10.40 -9.74 -4.89
N ILE A 392 9.53 -10.75 -4.66
CA ILE A 392 9.68 -12.08 -5.27
C ILE A 392 9.75 -11.96 -6.80
N ARG A 393 8.82 -11.23 -7.41
CA ARG A 393 8.77 -11.03 -8.87
C ARG A 393 10.02 -10.36 -9.41
N VAL A 394 10.54 -9.34 -8.73
CA VAL A 394 11.78 -8.67 -9.12
C VAL A 394 12.95 -9.65 -9.06
N TRP A 395 13.11 -10.39 -7.96
CA TRP A 395 14.20 -11.36 -7.83
C TRP A 395 14.10 -12.49 -8.87
N LEU A 396 12.89 -13.02 -9.11
CA LEU A 396 12.64 -13.99 -10.19
C LEU A 396 12.99 -13.42 -11.57
N SER A 397 12.58 -12.19 -11.86
CA SER A 397 12.88 -11.55 -13.14
C SER A 397 14.38 -11.36 -13.40
N LEU A 398 15.18 -11.19 -12.33
CA LEU A 398 16.64 -11.15 -12.42
C LEU A 398 17.23 -12.55 -12.60
N ILE A 399 16.73 -13.54 -11.87
CA ILE A 399 17.14 -14.94 -12.00
C ILE A 399 16.90 -15.44 -13.42
N GLU A 400 15.73 -15.15 -13.99
CA GLU A 400 15.31 -15.49 -15.35
C GLU A 400 16.29 -15.01 -16.43
N LYS A 401 16.99 -13.88 -16.21
CA LYS A 401 17.96 -13.35 -17.19
C LYS A 401 19.14 -14.30 -17.39
N ASN A 402 19.66 -14.86 -16.31
CA ASN A 402 20.72 -15.85 -16.36
C ASN A 402 20.74 -16.67 -15.05
N PRO A 403 20.05 -17.82 -15.01
CA PRO A 403 19.95 -18.62 -13.78
C PRO A 403 21.32 -19.10 -13.29
N LYS A 404 22.25 -19.40 -14.20
CA LYS A 404 23.63 -19.82 -13.87
C LYS A 404 24.40 -18.78 -13.06
N TRP A 405 24.23 -17.49 -13.36
CA TRP A 405 24.87 -16.38 -12.64
C TRP A 405 24.14 -16.02 -11.35
N SER A 406 22.90 -16.46 -11.18
CA SER A 406 22.01 -16.02 -10.10
C SER A 406 21.94 -16.98 -8.90
N LYS A 407 22.94 -17.87 -8.75
CA LYS A 407 22.94 -18.91 -7.70
C LYS A 407 22.82 -18.35 -6.28
N SER A 408 23.53 -17.25 -6.01
CA SER A 408 23.51 -16.51 -4.75
C SER A 408 22.10 -15.98 -4.47
N LEU A 409 21.48 -15.34 -5.46
CA LEU A 409 20.13 -14.79 -5.37
C LEU A 409 19.05 -15.88 -5.20
N ILE A 410 19.13 -17.00 -5.93
CA ILE A 410 18.20 -18.13 -5.76
C ILE A 410 18.30 -18.68 -4.33
N SER A 411 19.51 -18.86 -3.83
CA SER A 411 19.75 -19.40 -2.48
C SER A 411 19.21 -18.46 -1.40
N ALA A 412 19.46 -17.15 -1.55
CA ALA A 412 18.91 -16.13 -0.66
C ALA A 412 17.38 -16.12 -0.69
N LEU A 413 16.77 -16.24 -1.88
CA LEU A 413 15.32 -16.30 -2.02
C LEU A 413 14.76 -17.51 -1.26
N ILE A 414 15.32 -18.71 -1.46
CA ILE A 414 14.91 -19.92 -0.73
C ILE A 414 14.96 -19.69 0.78
N ILE A 415 16.03 -19.08 1.30
CA ILE A 415 16.17 -18.79 2.73
C ILE A 415 15.07 -17.84 3.20
N HIS A 416 14.85 -16.72 2.51
CA HIS A 416 13.82 -15.75 2.89
C HIS A 416 12.41 -16.35 2.86
N LEU A 417 12.09 -17.14 1.83
CA LEU A 417 10.78 -17.81 1.74
C LEU A 417 10.62 -18.91 2.81
N SER A 418 11.71 -19.58 3.19
CA SER A 418 11.69 -20.63 4.23
C SER A 418 11.50 -20.05 5.62
N LEU A 419 12.09 -18.88 5.89
CA LEU A 419 12.02 -18.23 7.20
C LEU A 419 10.77 -17.37 7.37
N GLY A 420 10.37 -16.64 6.33
CA GLY A 420 9.28 -15.67 6.38
C GLY A 420 7.97 -16.11 5.75
N GLY A 421 7.93 -17.29 5.11
CA GLY A 421 6.78 -17.76 4.36
C GLY A 421 6.49 -16.95 3.10
N THR A 422 5.37 -17.29 2.44
CA THR A 422 4.84 -16.55 1.29
C THR A 422 3.34 -16.35 1.43
N HIS A 423 2.84 -15.20 0.96
CA HIS A 423 1.42 -14.98 0.74
C HIS A 423 1.21 -14.63 -0.74
N ILE A 424 0.51 -15.51 -1.44
CA ILE A 424 0.17 -15.39 -2.87
C ILE A 424 -1.28 -15.83 -3.01
N SER A 425 -2.11 -15.01 -3.64
CA SER A 425 -3.52 -15.27 -3.89
C SER A 425 -3.71 -15.87 -5.28
N ASP A 426 -4.77 -16.64 -5.50
CA ASP A 426 -5.07 -17.20 -6.82
C ASP A 426 -5.23 -16.11 -7.90
N THR A 427 -5.70 -14.92 -7.52
CA THR A 427 -5.89 -13.75 -8.41
C THR A 427 -4.58 -13.09 -8.84
N ASP A 428 -3.45 -13.40 -8.20
CA ASP A 428 -2.16 -12.83 -8.57
C ASP A 428 -1.61 -13.44 -9.88
N ILE A 429 -2.15 -14.58 -10.31
CA ILE A 429 -1.74 -15.31 -11.52
C ILE A 429 -0.23 -15.60 -11.53
N PHE A 430 0.31 -15.97 -10.36
CA PHE A 430 1.74 -16.21 -10.16
C PHE A 430 2.28 -17.42 -10.94
N GLN A 431 1.40 -18.29 -11.45
CA GLN A 431 1.73 -19.36 -12.41
C GLN A 431 2.52 -18.81 -13.62
N LYS A 432 2.18 -17.60 -14.10
CA LYS A 432 2.88 -16.97 -15.24
C LYS A 432 4.34 -16.66 -14.93
N ASP A 433 4.65 -16.26 -13.70
CA ASP A 433 6.00 -15.96 -13.26
C ASP A 433 6.82 -17.26 -13.16
N ILE A 434 6.22 -18.34 -12.66
CA ILE A 434 6.86 -19.67 -12.64
C ILE A 434 7.09 -20.21 -14.06
N THR A 435 6.13 -20.05 -14.98
CA THR A 435 6.32 -20.44 -16.38
C THR A 435 7.50 -19.70 -17.02
N LYS A 436 7.66 -18.40 -16.77
CA LYS A 436 8.82 -17.64 -17.27
C LYS A 436 10.13 -18.16 -16.71
N LEU A 437 10.19 -18.43 -15.40
CA LEU A 437 11.36 -19.04 -14.75
C LEU A 437 11.72 -20.39 -15.39
N LEU A 438 10.75 -21.28 -15.57
CA LEU A 438 10.99 -22.61 -16.14
C LEU A 438 11.38 -22.56 -17.63
N ASN A 439 10.97 -21.51 -18.36
CA ASN A 439 11.38 -21.27 -19.75
C ASN A 439 12.78 -20.61 -19.89
N SER A 440 13.48 -20.35 -18.78
CA SER A 440 14.87 -19.87 -18.80
C SER A 440 15.88 -21.03 -18.75
N ASP A 441 17.17 -20.77 -19.00
CA ASP A 441 18.23 -21.80 -18.94
C ASP A 441 18.52 -22.25 -17.49
N ILE A 442 17.60 -23.03 -16.92
CA ILE A 442 17.66 -23.53 -15.55
C ILE A 442 18.56 -24.75 -15.39
N ALA A 443 19.01 -25.39 -16.48
CA ALA A 443 19.81 -26.62 -16.41
C ALA A 443 21.03 -26.52 -15.47
N PRO A 444 21.83 -25.43 -15.47
CA PRO A 444 22.98 -25.28 -14.56
C PRO A 444 22.61 -25.14 -13.08
N VAL A 445 21.34 -24.86 -12.77
CA VAL A 445 20.82 -24.60 -11.41
C VAL A 445 19.54 -25.37 -11.11
N TYR A 446 19.26 -26.45 -11.86
CA TYR A 446 18.00 -27.20 -11.80
C TYR A 446 17.63 -27.60 -10.37
N HIS A 447 18.62 -28.05 -9.59
CA HIS A 447 18.38 -28.45 -8.21
C HIS A 447 17.91 -27.28 -7.33
N LEU A 448 18.52 -26.09 -7.48
CA LEU A 448 18.11 -24.89 -6.74
C LEU A 448 16.71 -24.43 -7.17
N VAL A 449 16.43 -24.43 -8.48
CA VAL A 449 15.10 -24.09 -9.00
C VAL A 449 14.04 -25.08 -8.50
N LYS A 450 14.36 -26.38 -8.45
CA LYS A 450 13.49 -27.41 -7.87
C LYS A 450 13.22 -27.18 -6.38
N LEU A 451 14.21 -26.76 -5.61
CA LEU A 451 14.02 -26.41 -4.19
C LEU A 451 13.15 -25.16 -4.06
N LEU A 452 13.43 -24.12 -4.85
CA LEU A 452 12.67 -22.88 -4.87
C LEU A 452 11.19 -23.14 -5.24
N ALA A 453 10.92 -23.97 -6.25
CA ALA A 453 9.56 -24.31 -6.68
C ALA A 453 8.72 -25.03 -5.61
N LYS A 454 9.36 -25.68 -4.63
CA LYS A 454 8.66 -26.28 -3.47
C LYS A 454 8.20 -25.23 -2.45
N MET A 455 8.78 -24.03 -2.48
CA MET A 455 8.43 -22.95 -1.57
C MET A 455 7.20 -22.16 -2.03
N PHE A 456 6.85 -22.26 -3.32
CA PHE A 456 5.76 -21.50 -3.91
C PHE A 456 4.43 -22.28 -3.88
N PRO A 457 3.32 -21.67 -3.46
CA PRO A 457 1.99 -22.29 -3.48
C PRO A 457 1.37 -22.17 -4.88
N VAL A 458 1.93 -22.82 -5.91
CA VAL A 458 1.54 -22.61 -7.34
C VAL A 458 0.93 -23.86 -7.96
N TYR A 459 0.22 -24.65 -7.15
CA TYR A 459 -0.29 -25.96 -7.57
C TYR A 459 -1.72 -25.91 -8.14
N PHE A 460 -2.29 -24.71 -8.35
CA PHE A 460 -3.72 -24.55 -8.59
C PHE A 460 -4.01 -24.22 -10.05
N SER A 461 -4.83 -25.07 -10.67
CA SER A 461 -5.40 -24.87 -12.02
C SER A 461 -6.68 -24.03 -12.00
N GLU A 462 -7.28 -23.83 -10.82
CA GLU A 462 -8.57 -23.16 -10.63
C GLU A 462 -8.42 -21.95 -9.72
N ILE A 463 -9.03 -20.84 -10.11
CA ILE A 463 -9.08 -19.62 -9.30
C ILE A 463 -10.24 -19.75 -8.31
N GLY A 464 -9.93 -19.73 -7.02
CA GLY A 464 -10.94 -19.80 -5.96
C GLY A 464 -11.57 -21.17 -5.75
N ALA A 465 -12.68 -21.19 -5.02
CA ALA A 465 -13.41 -22.42 -4.75
C ALA A 465 -14.31 -22.77 -5.93
N GLU A 466 -13.96 -23.83 -6.65
CA GLU A 466 -14.76 -24.40 -7.74
C GLU A 466 -15.11 -25.87 -7.48
N GLY A 467 -16.08 -26.39 -8.23
CA GLY A 467 -16.54 -27.78 -8.14
C GLY A 467 -16.93 -28.22 -6.72
N PRO A 468 -16.45 -29.39 -6.23
CA PRO A 468 -16.79 -29.91 -4.91
C PRO A 468 -16.44 -28.97 -3.75
N LEU A 469 -15.39 -28.15 -3.89
CA LEU A 469 -14.99 -27.21 -2.86
C LEU A 469 -16.03 -26.09 -2.71
N ARG A 470 -16.57 -25.61 -3.83
CA ARG A 470 -17.65 -24.62 -3.87
C ARG A 470 -18.95 -25.16 -3.27
N GLU A 471 -19.31 -26.39 -3.64
CA GLU A 471 -20.52 -27.07 -3.16
C GLU A 471 -20.48 -27.22 -1.63
N VAL A 472 -19.43 -27.84 -1.10
CA VAL A 472 -19.31 -28.13 0.34
C VAL A 472 -19.25 -26.83 1.17
N SER A 473 -18.50 -25.82 0.71
CA SER A 473 -18.38 -24.54 1.41
C SER A 473 -19.65 -23.69 1.35
N THR A 474 -20.44 -23.82 0.29
CA THR A 474 -21.75 -23.15 0.19
C THR A 474 -22.77 -23.85 1.07
N GLU A 475 -22.80 -25.18 1.04
CA GLU A 475 -23.75 -25.98 1.79
C GLU A 475 -23.56 -25.82 3.31
N ILE A 476 -22.31 -25.83 3.81
CA ILE A 476 -22.04 -25.65 5.26
C ILE A 476 -22.52 -24.29 5.79
N ASP A 477 -22.42 -23.23 4.97
CA ASP A 477 -22.87 -21.88 5.30
C ASP A 477 -24.42 -21.77 5.22
N GLU A 478 -25.01 -22.36 4.18
CA GLU A 478 -26.46 -22.32 3.94
C GLU A 478 -27.27 -23.15 4.94
N LEU A 479 -26.71 -24.21 5.52
CA LEU A 479 -27.34 -24.96 6.62
C LEU A 479 -27.70 -24.06 7.82
N THR A 480 -26.99 -22.95 8.01
CA THR A 480 -27.28 -21.96 9.07
C THR A 480 -28.01 -20.73 8.54
N HIS A 481 -28.48 -20.73 7.30
CA HIS A 481 -28.99 -19.53 6.64
C HIS A 481 -28.01 -18.34 6.71
N ARG A 482 -26.70 -18.62 6.73
CA ARG A 482 -25.61 -17.64 6.84
C ARG A 482 -25.61 -16.83 8.14
N THR A 483 -26.22 -17.36 9.21
CA THR A 483 -26.19 -16.71 10.54
C THR A 483 -24.94 -17.03 11.32
N ASP A 484 -24.21 -18.09 10.96
CA ASP A 484 -22.89 -18.37 11.53
C ASP A 484 -21.83 -17.47 10.87
N ALA A 485 -21.52 -16.36 11.52
CA ALA A 485 -20.55 -15.38 11.03
C ALA A 485 -19.16 -15.99 10.77
N LEU A 486 -18.74 -16.99 11.54
CA LEU A 486 -17.42 -17.62 11.39
C LEU A 486 -17.36 -18.47 10.12
N VAL A 487 -18.35 -19.34 9.93
CA VAL A 487 -18.44 -20.19 8.73
C VAL A 487 -18.70 -19.34 7.48
N HIS A 488 -19.53 -18.31 7.59
CA HIS A 488 -19.79 -17.38 6.49
C HIS A 488 -18.50 -16.69 6.04
N PHE A 489 -17.69 -16.22 6.99
CA PHE A 489 -16.41 -15.59 6.73
C PHE A 489 -15.41 -16.56 6.11
N LEU A 490 -15.30 -17.80 6.63
CA LEU A 490 -14.46 -18.85 6.04
C LEU A 490 -14.81 -19.14 4.58
N ARG A 491 -16.11 -19.23 4.26
CA ARG A 491 -16.57 -19.40 2.89
C ARG A 491 -16.11 -18.25 2.01
N LYS A 492 -16.29 -17.00 2.47
CA LYS A 492 -15.94 -15.80 1.70
C LYS A 492 -14.44 -15.71 1.42
N GLN A 493 -13.62 -15.99 2.43
CA GLN A 493 -12.17 -16.10 2.31
C GLN A 493 -11.74 -17.13 1.26
N SER A 494 -12.37 -18.30 1.27
CA SER A 494 -12.09 -19.38 0.31
C SER A 494 -12.58 -19.12 -1.12
N HIS A 495 -13.52 -18.19 -1.33
CA HIS A 495 -14.10 -17.90 -2.65
C HIS A 495 -13.48 -16.65 -3.29
N VAL A 496 -13.16 -15.64 -2.48
CA VAL A 496 -12.76 -14.31 -2.98
C VAL A 496 -11.24 -14.15 -2.99
N GLU A 497 -10.57 -14.53 -1.91
CA GLU A 497 -9.13 -14.28 -1.73
C GLU A 497 -8.29 -15.52 -2.04
N SER A 498 -8.77 -16.69 -1.61
CA SER A 498 -8.32 -18.00 -2.10
C SER A 498 -6.80 -18.17 -2.07
N SER A 499 -6.23 -18.21 -0.87
CA SER A 499 -4.80 -18.45 -0.64
C SER A 499 -4.58 -19.68 0.24
N ALA A 500 -3.33 -20.16 0.30
CA ALA A 500 -2.96 -21.29 1.16
C ALA A 500 -3.29 -21.08 2.65
N ARG A 501 -3.40 -19.81 3.09
CA ARG A 501 -3.77 -19.43 4.46
C ARG A 501 -5.16 -19.92 4.87
N VAL A 502 -6.06 -20.15 3.91
CA VAL A 502 -7.42 -20.66 4.19
C VAL A 502 -7.36 -22.06 4.82
N VAL A 503 -6.31 -22.85 4.54
CA VAL A 503 -6.08 -24.15 5.20
C VAL A 503 -5.82 -23.96 6.69
N ASP A 504 -4.93 -23.03 7.05
CA ASP A 504 -4.63 -22.73 8.46
C ASP A 504 -5.88 -22.18 9.16
N PHE A 505 -6.68 -21.38 8.44
CA PHE A 505 -7.88 -20.81 9.02
C PHE A 505 -8.95 -21.86 9.34
N ILE A 506 -9.24 -22.80 8.44
CA ILE A 506 -10.18 -23.89 8.74
C ILE A 506 -9.63 -24.82 9.84
N GLU A 507 -8.31 -24.99 9.94
CA GLU A 507 -7.68 -25.71 11.06
C GLU A 507 -8.00 -25.03 12.40
N GLU A 508 -7.89 -23.70 12.48
CA GLU A 508 -8.28 -22.96 13.69
C GLU A 508 -9.78 -22.95 13.95
N VAL A 509 -10.63 -22.97 12.92
CA VAL A 509 -12.09 -23.12 13.09
C VAL A 509 -12.43 -24.47 13.72
N ILE A 510 -11.82 -25.56 13.25
CA ILE A 510 -12.01 -26.89 13.85
C ILE A 510 -11.37 -26.95 15.24
N GLY A 511 -10.20 -26.35 15.43
CA GLY A 511 -9.54 -26.20 16.72
C GLY A 511 -10.38 -25.44 17.75
N PHE A 512 -11.11 -24.42 17.31
CA PHE A 512 -12.10 -23.70 18.11
C PHE A 512 -13.28 -24.60 18.48
N TRP A 513 -13.85 -25.37 17.55
CA TRP A 513 -14.89 -26.33 17.91
C TRP A 513 -14.38 -27.37 18.91
N LEU A 514 -13.11 -27.78 18.88
CA LEU A 514 -12.53 -28.69 19.87
C LEU A 514 -12.34 -28.07 21.26
N SER A 515 -11.93 -26.80 21.32
CA SER A 515 -11.44 -26.16 22.56
C SER A 515 -12.37 -25.09 23.15
N LYS A 516 -13.28 -24.54 22.34
CA LYS A 516 -14.06 -23.31 22.59
C LYS A 516 -13.18 -22.07 22.85
N ASP A 517 -11.89 -22.14 22.52
CA ASP A 517 -10.96 -21.05 22.70
C ASP A 517 -10.98 -20.10 21.50
N LYS A 518 -11.60 -18.94 21.69
CA LYS A 518 -11.73 -17.90 20.69
C LYS A 518 -10.42 -17.19 20.35
N SER A 519 -9.40 -17.26 21.23
CA SER A 519 -8.10 -16.59 21.00
C SER A 519 -7.38 -17.11 19.75
N ARG A 520 -7.72 -18.32 19.31
CA ARG A 520 -7.28 -18.95 18.05
C ARG A 520 -7.53 -18.13 16.79
N PHE A 521 -8.54 -17.26 16.82
CA PHE A 521 -8.88 -16.42 15.67
C PHE A 521 -8.13 -15.09 15.62
N ALA A 522 -7.26 -14.81 16.61
CA ALA A 522 -6.44 -13.60 16.60
C ALA A 522 -5.61 -13.52 15.30
N GLY A 523 -5.83 -12.46 14.52
CA GLY A 523 -5.17 -12.25 13.23
C GLY A 523 -5.80 -12.96 12.03
N PHE A 524 -6.79 -13.85 12.22
CA PHE A 524 -7.53 -14.50 11.12
C PHE A 524 -8.85 -13.83 10.75
N VAL A 525 -9.44 -13.06 11.67
CA VAL A 525 -10.71 -12.36 11.46
C VAL A 525 -10.59 -10.88 11.85
N PRO A 526 -11.37 -9.97 11.25
CA PRO A 526 -11.48 -8.58 11.68
C PRO A 526 -12.04 -8.45 13.10
N ASP A 527 -11.76 -7.34 13.79
CA ASP A 527 -12.18 -7.12 15.18
C ASP A 527 -13.71 -7.19 15.36
N GLU A 528 -14.49 -6.71 14.38
CA GLU A 528 -15.95 -6.79 14.40
C GLU A 528 -16.45 -8.25 14.43
N ILE A 529 -15.89 -9.11 13.56
CA ILE A 529 -16.23 -10.53 13.53
C ILE A 529 -15.72 -11.20 14.80
N TYR A 530 -14.48 -10.89 15.21
CA TYR A 530 -13.91 -11.40 16.44
C TYR A 530 -14.88 -11.15 17.58
N GLN A 531 -15.32 -9.92 17.85
CA GLN A 531 -16.25 -9.61 18.94
C GLN A 531 -17.55 -10.42 18.86
N ASN A 532 -18.10 -10.61 17.67
CA ASN A 532 -19.36 -11.31 17.43
C ASN A 532 -19.28 -12.86 17.54
N ILE A 533 -18.09 -13.46 17.51
CA ILE A 533 -17.94 -14.91 17.71
C ILE A 533 -18.32 -15.29 19.14
N ARG A 534 -19.35 -16.12 19.28
CA ARG A 534 -19.80 -16.69 20.56
C ARG A 534 -19.05 -17.99 20.85
N THR A 535 -18.69 -18.24 22.11
CA THR A 535 -18.02 -19.50 22.55
C THR A 535 -19.02 -20.60 22.95
N SER A 536 -20.31 -20.29 22.92
CA SER A 536 -21.43 -21.21 23.19
C SER A 536 -22.64 -20.81 22.36
N GLY A 537 -23.60 -21.72 22.22
CA GLY A 537 -24.83 -21.53 21.48
C GLY A 537 -25.02 -22.51 20.32
N PRO A 538 -26.06 -22.29 19.50
CA PRO A 538 -26.59 -23.26 18.54
C PRO A 538 -25.63 -23.60 17.39
N HIS A 539 -24.58 -22.82 17.21
CA HIS A 539 -23.57 -23.03 16.16
C HIS A 539 -22.26 -23.62 16.69
N VAL A 540 -22.15 -23.88 18.01
CA VAL A 540 -20.88 -24.25 18.67
C VAL A 540 -21.02 -25.48 19.55
N ASP A 541 -22.07 -25.59 20.37
CA ASP A 541 -22.10 -26.59 21.45
C ASP A 541 -22.22 -28.05 20.96
N GLU A 542 -23.06 -28.29 19.96
CA GLU A 542 -23.22 -29.63 19.35
C GLU A 542 -21.97 -30.02 18.54
N LEU A 543 -21.41 -29.10 17.74
CA LEU A 543 -20.16 -29.34 17.01
C LEU A 543 -19.00 -29.64 17.95
N HIS A 544 -18.90 -28.92 19.06
CA HIS A 544 -17.91 -29.20 20.09
C HIS A 544 -18.01 -30.62 20.62
N SER A 545 -19.23 -31.06 20.91
CA SER A 545 -19.50 -32.41 21.41
C SER A 545 -19.11 -33.48 20.37
N ILE A 546 -19.50 -33.28 19.11
CA ILE A 546 -19.14 -34.18 17.99
C ILE A 546 -17.62 -34.28 17.85
N PHE A 547 -16.92 -33.16 17.71
CA PHE A 547 -15.47 -33.15 17.50
C PHE A 547 -14.69 -33.70 18.70
N GLN A 548 -15.12 -33.43 19.94
CA GLN A 548 -14.47 -34.00 21.13
C GLN A 548 -14.57 -35.53 21.19
N VAL A 549 -15.73 -36.09 20.86
CA VAL A 549 -15.89 -37.55 20.87
C VAL A 549 -15.17 -38.16 19.69
N LEU A 550 -15.22 -37.55 18.50
CA LEU A 550 -14.49 -38.01 17.32
C LEU A 550 -12.97 -38.10 17.60
N PHE A 551 -12.39 -37.05 18.18
CA PHE A 551 -10.96 -37.06 18.53
C PHE A 551 -10.62 -38.10 19.58
N ARG A 552 -11.48 -38.30 20.60
CA ARG A 552 -11.28 -39.34 21.62
C ARG A 552 -11.40 -40.76 21.05
N HIS A 553 -12.39 -40.99 20.20
CA HIS A 553 -12.66 -42.29 19.57
C HIS A 553 -11.48 -42.74 18.70
N HIS A 554 -10.98 -41.85 17.84
CA HIS A 554 -9.86 -42.13 16.95
C HIS A 554 -8.48 -41.84 17.55
N ARG A 555 -8.42 -41.37 18.81
CA ARG A 555 -7.19 -40.98 19.53
C ARG A 555 -6.36 -39.93 18.76
N PHE A 556 -7.04 -38.99 18.13
CA PHE A 556 -6.41 -37.89 17.42
C PHE A 556 -5.87 -36.85 18.39
N SER A 557 -4.72 -36.28 18.02
CA SER A 557 -4.01 -35.28 18.81
C SER A 557 -3.95 -33.92 18.11
N ARG A 558 -4.12 -33.89 16.78
CA ARG A 558 -4.04 -32.69 15.94
C ARG A 558 -5.15 -32.67 14.90
N VAL A 559 -5.53 -31.46 14.47
CA VAL A 559 -6.55 -31.29 13.42
C VAL A 559 -6.14 -31.98 12.11
N SER A 560 -4.85 -31.98 11.79
CA SER A 560 -4.27 -32.70 10.65
C SER A 560 -4.59 -34.20 10.62
N ASP A 561 -4.90 -34.80 11.77
CA ASP A 561 -5.22 -36.23 11.84
C ASP A 561 -6.56 -36.55 11.13
N LEU A 562 -7.45 -35.56 11.00
CA LEU A 562 -8.72 -35.67 10.26
C LEU A 562 -8.54 -35.95 8.78
N LEU A 563 -7.38 -35.62 8.22
CA LEU A 563 -7.06 -35.93 6.83
C LEU A 563 -6.94 -37.46 6.59
N HIS A 564 -6.81 -38.28 7.64
CA HIS A 564 -6.76 -39.74 7.53
C HIS A 564 -8.13 -40.40 7.45
N LEU A 565 -9.21 -39.68 7.72
CA LEU A 565 -10.56 -40.24 7.71
C LEU A 565 -11.08 -40.41 6.28
N SER A 566 -11.57 -41.61 5.96
CA SER A 566 -12.31 -41.81 4.71
C SER A 566 -13.72 -41.22 4.82
N GLY A 567 -14.33 -40.89 3.69
CA GLY A 567 -15.71 -40.40 3.68
C GLY A 567 -16.72 -41.40 4.24
N ALA A 568 -16.42 -42.70 4.21
CA ALA A 568 -17.26 -43.73 4.83
C ALA A 568 -17.12 -43.74 6.35
N ASP A 569 -15.90 -43.58 6.87
CA ASP A 569 -15.65 -43.53 8.33
C ASP A 569 -16.29 -42.29 8.95
N VAL A 570 -16.18 -41.14 8.28
CA VAL A 570 -16.83 -39.89 8.72
C VAL A 570 -18.34 -40.06 8.79
N ARG A 571 -18.96 -40.63 7.74
CA ARG A 571 -20.41 -40.87 7.70
C ARG A 571 -20.87 -41.82 8.79
N SER A 572 -20.23 -42.98 8.91
CA SER A 572 -20.58 -43.98 9.92
C SER A 572 -20.49 -43.40 11.34
N PHE A 573 -19.40 -42.68 11.65
CA PHE A 573 -19.25 -42.08 12.97
C PHE A 573 -20.31 -41.01 13.27
N ILE A 574 -20.62 -40.15 12.29
CA ILE A 574 -21.54 -39.03 12.47
C ILE A 574 -23.01 -39.49 12.51
N GLU A 575 -23.39 -40.48 11.69
CA GLU A 575 -24.73 -41.07 11.71
C GLU A 575 -25.04 -41.72 13.06
N ASP A 576 -24.06 -42.45 13.60
CA ASP A 576 -24.16 -43.15 14.90
C ASP A 576 -24.01 -42.21 16.12
N PHE A 577 -23.70 -40.92 15.92
CA PHE A 577 -23.49 -39.98 17.01
C PHE A 577 -24.81 -39.67 17.76
N PRO A 578 -24.91 -39.99 19.06
CA PRO A 578 -26.09 -39.67 19.86
C PRO A 578 -26.10 -38.16 20.22
N ASP A 579 -27.28 -37.60 20.46
CA ASP A 579 -27.43 -36.26 21.07
C ASP A 579 -26.88 -35.07 20.25
N ALA A 580 -26.96 -35.13 18.91
CA ALA A 580 -26.79 -33.95 18.04
C ALA A 580 -27.89 -33.88 16.98
N SER A 581 -28.24 -32.67 16.58
CA SER A 581 -29.19 -32.44 15.51
C SER A 581 -28.63 -32.89 14.15
N GLU A 582 -29.51 -33.35 13.25
CA GLU A 582 -29.13 -33.75 11.89
C GLU A 582 -28.43 -32.62 11.13
N ARG A 583 -28.79 -31.35 11.44
CA ARG A 583 -28.10 -30.17 10.89
C ARG A 583 -26.63 -30.13 11.32
N GLU A 584 -26.33 -30.24 12.61
CA GLU A 584 -24.95 -30.13 13.12
C GLU A 584 -24.10 -31.36 12.78
N LYS A 585 -24.70 -32.55 12.75
CA LYS A 585 -24.08 -33.77 12.18
C LYS A 585 -23.61 -33.53 10.75
N LYS A 586 -24.50 -33.01 9.89
CA LYS A 586 -24.17 -32.69 8.51
C LYS A 586 -23.09 -31.60 8.41
N ARG A 587 -23.17 -30.55 9.23
CA ARG A 587 -22.13 -29.50 9.29
C ARG A 587 -20.76 -30.04 9.67
N ALA A 588 -20.67 -30.95 10.64
CA ALA A 588 -19.40 -31.59 11.02
C ALA A 588 -18.81 -32.41 9.86
N SER A 589 -19.63 -33.20 9.17
CA SER A 589 -19.20 -33.97 8.00
C SER A 589 -18.69 -33.06 6.87
N LEU A 590 -19.42 -31.98 6.59
CA LEU A 590 -19.04 -31.00 5.58
C LEU A 590 -17.76 -30.25 5.97
N ALA A 591 -17.56 -29.90 7.24
CA ALA A 591 -16.34 -29.24 7.70
C ALA A 591 -15.09 -30.11 7.53
N ILE A 592 -15.17 -31.40 7.87
CA ILE A 592 -14.06 -32.35 7.65
C ILE A 592 -13.78 -32.46 6.15
N ARG A 593 -14.82 -32.60 5.33
CA ARG A 593 -14.67 -32.67 3.88
C ARG A 593 -14.10 -31.38 3.30
N TYR A 594 -14.52 -30.23 3.81
CA TYR A 594 -14.05 -28.92 3.40
C TYR A 594 -12.56 -28.78 3.69
N TYR A 595 -12.13 -29.17 4.90
CA TYR A 595 -10.72 -29.18 5.28
C TYR A 595 -9.89 -30.09 4.38
N GLN A 596 -10.36 -31.31 4.10
CA GLN A 596 -9.69 -32.23 3.19
C GLN A 596 -9.55 -31.66 1.77
N LEU A 597 -10.60 -31.04 1.24
CA LEU A 597 -10.57 -30.43 -0.10
C LEU A 597 -9.66 -29.20 -0.17
N LEU A 598 -9.67 -28.34 0.86
CA LEU A 598 -8.75 -27.20 0.97
C LEU A 598 -7.30 -27.68 1.08
N HIS A 599 -7.04 -28.70 1.89
CA HIS A 599 -5.72 -29.29 2.02
C HIS A 599 -5.25 -29.88 0.69
N LYS A 600 -6.10 -30.66 0.00
CA LYS A 600 -5.79 -31.21 -1.32
C LYS A 600 -5.51 -30.13 -2.36
N LYS A 601 -6.26 -29.01 -2.32
CA LYS A 601 -6.02 -27.88 -3.19
C LYS A 601 -4.66 -27.26 -2.89
N TYR A 602 -4.42 -26.83 -1.65
CA TYR A 602 -3.31 -25.94 -1.28
C TYR A 602 -2.02 -26.62 -0.81
N ARG A 603 -2.06 -27.91 -0.45
CA ARG A 603 -0.92 -28.67 0.08
C ARG A 603 -0.77 -30.00 -0.66
N LEU A 604 0.46 -30.31 -1.06
CA LEU A 604 0.79 -31.59 -1.71
C LEU A 604 0.82 -32.70 -0.66
N ASP A 605 -0.22 -33.52 -0.63
CA ASP A 605 -0.32 -34.66 0.30
C ASP A 605 0.18 -35.97 -0.34
N PRO A 606 1.12 -36.69 0.29
CA PRO A 606 1.56 -37.99 -0.19
C PRO A 606 0.45 -39.04 -0.32
N ARG A 607 -0.67 -38.89 0.41
CA ARG A 607 -1.81 -39.82 0.37
C ARG A 607 -2.55 -39.79 -0.96
N ASP A 608 -2.62 -38.62 -1.59
CA ASP A 608 -3.30 -38.42 -2.86
C ASP A 608 -2.36 -38.66 -4.06
N MET A 609 -1.16 -39.20 -3.83
CA MET A 609 -0.13 -39.34 -4.86
C MET A 609 -0.62 -40.11 -6.08
N THR A 610 -1.40 -41.18 -5.92
CA THR A 610 -1.97 -41.93 -7.04
C THR A 610 -2.93 -41.07 -7.86
N GLU A 611 -3.76 -40.25 -7.22
CA GLU A 611 -4.67 -39.34 -7.92
C GLU A 611 -3.92 -38.21 -8.61
N HIS A 612 -2.92 -37.62 -7.95
CA HIS A 612 -2.05 -36.61 -8.54
C HIS A 612 -1.28 -37.17 -9.76
N LEU A 613 -0.79 -38.41 -9.71
CA LEU A 613 -0.12 -39.08 -10.82
C LEU A 613 -1.07 -39.38 -11.98
N LYS A 614 -2.32 -39.76 -11.71
CA LYS A 614 -3.35 -39.94 -12.75
C LYS A 614 -3.75 -38.60 -13.38
N HIS A 615 -3.91 -37.57 -12.56
CA HIS A 615 -4.19 -36.22 -13.04
C HIS A 615 -3.04 -35.67 -13.89
N ALA A 616 -1.79 -35.84 -13.45
CA ALA A 616 -0.58 -35.53 -14.22
C ALA A 616 -0.59 -36.19 -15.60
N GLN A 617 -0.95 -37.47 -15.69
CA GLN A 617 -1.11 -38.17 -16.96
C GLN A 617 -2.20 -37.52 -17.83
N SER A 618 -3.34 -37.13 -17.24
CA SER A 618 -4.45 -36.50 -17.96
C SER A 618 -4.11 -35.14 -18.58
N ILE A 619 -3.15 -34.41 -17.99
CA ILE A 619 -2.66 -33.12 -18.50
C ILE A 619 -1.46 -33.26 -19.45
N GLY A 620 -1.11 -34.49 -19.85
CA GLY A 620 -0.10 -34.76 -20.88
C GLY A 620 1.30 -35.12 -20.37
N LEU A 621 1.49 -35.35 -19.06
CA LEU A 621 2.76 -35.87 -18.55
C LEU A 621 2.93 -37.37 -18.88
N PRO A 622 4.18 -37.89 -18.89
CA PRO A 622 4.44 -39.29 -19.25
C PRO A 622 3.67 -40.27 -18.37
N SER A 623 3.33 -41.43 -18.96
CA SER A 623 2.52 -42.46 -18.31
C SER A 623 3.01 -42.79 -16.89
N THR A 624 2.09 -42.73 -15.95
CA THR A 624 2.33 -43.00 -14.52
C THR A 624 1.92 -44.41 -14.11
N GLU A 625 1.35 -45.22 -15.02
CA GLU A 625 0.79 -46.54 -14.73
C GLU A 625 1.83 -47.51 -14.15
N SER A 626 3.03 -47.55 -14.74
CA SER A 626 4.13 -48.38 -14.24
C SER A 626 4.55 -47.96 -12.82
N LEU A 627 4.63 -46.65 -12.56
CA LEU A 627 4.99 -46.14 -11.23
C LEU A 627 3.90 -46.47 -10.20
N ILE A 628 2.61 -46.27 -10.55
CA ILE A 628 1.47 -46.58 -9.68
C ILE A 628 1.49 -48.07 -9.29
N ASN A 629 1.70 -48.97 -10.25
CA ASN A 629 1.79 -50.41 -9.98
C ASN A 629 2.95 -50.74 -9.03
N LEU A 630 4.13 -50.16 -9.27
CA LEU A 630 5.30 -50.36 -8.39
C LEU A 630 5.05 -49.83 -6.97
N LEU A 631 4.38 -48.68 -6.82
CA LEU A 631 4.02 -48.11 -5.51
C LEU A 631 3.04 -49.00 -4.73
N HIS A 632 2.12 -49.69 -5.41
CA HIS A 632 1.16 -50.58 -4.76
C HIS A 632 1.75 -51.96 -4.40
N SER A 633 2.43 -52.63 -5.34
CA SER A 633 2.80 -54.04 -5.19
C SER A 633 4.30 -54.33 -5.21
N GLY A 634 5.15 -53.34 -5.46
CA GLY A 634 6.61 -53.51 -5.52
C GLY A 634 7.27 -53.59 -4.14
N SER A 635 8.46 -54.18 -4.08
CA SER A 635 9.35 -54.11 -2.91
C SER A 635 9.84 -52.67 -2.67
N VAL A 636 10.42 -52.39 -1.50
CA VAL A 636 10.99 -51.06 -1.21
C VAL A 636 12.01 -50.63 -2.28
N SER A 637 12.84 -51.57 -2.75
CA SER A 637 13.81 -51.33 -3.82
C SER A 637 13.12 -50.97 -5.13
N ASP A 638 12.10 -51.74 -5.53
CA ASP A 638 11.37 -51.52 -6.78
C ASP A 638 10.64 -50.17 -6.78
N ARG A 639 10.08 -49.77 -5.64
CA ARG A 639 9.44 -48.46 -5.43
C ARG A 639 10.44 -47.33 -5.61
N LEU A 640 11.60 -47.41 -4.95
CA LEU A 640 12.65 -46.40 -5.04
C LEU A 640 13.18 -46.27 -6.48
N GLU A 641 13.45 -47.38 -7.14
CA GLU A 641 13.91 -47.39 -8.53
C GLU A 641 12.85 -46.78 -9.46
N GLY A 642 11.58 -47.16 -9.30
CA GLY A 642 10.45 -46.57 -10.03
C GLY A 642 10.36 -45.06 -9.86
N ILE A 643 10.45 -44.57 -8.62
CA ILE A 643 10.43 -43.13 -8.31
C ILE A 643 11.62 -42.42 -8.96
N ILE A 644 12.84 -42.93 -8.81
CA ILE A 644 14.06 -42.31 -9.37
C ILE A 644 13.98 -42.26 -10.90
N ARG A 645 13.54 -43.34 -11.53
CA ARG A 645 13.36 -43.42 -12.99
C ARG A 645 12.34 -42.39 -13.48
N TYR A 646 11.18 -42.29 -12.82
CA TYR A 646 10.17 -41.30 -13.20
C TYR A 646 10.63 -39.86 -12.95
N LEU A 647 11.31 -39.59 -11.83
CA LEU A 647 11.90 -38.28 -11.55
C LEU A 647 12.99 -37.89 -12.56
N THR A 648 13.75 -38.86 -13.07
CA THR A 648 14.76 -38.64 -14.11
C THR A 648 14.07 -38.26 -15.42
N LEU A 649 13.03 -39.00 -15.81
CA LEU A 649 12.22 -38.68 -16.98
C LEU A 649 11.60 -37.27 -16.90
N LEU A 650 11.01 -36.91 -15.75
CA LEU A 650 10.46 -35.57 -15.54
C LEU A 650 11.54 -34.48 -15.60
N ARG A 651 12.72 -34.73 -15.02
CA ARG A 651 13.84 -33.79 -15.11
C ARG A 651 14.22 -33.56 -16.57
N ASP A 652 14.35 -34.63 -17.34
CA ASP A 652 14.79 -34.52 -18.73
C ASP A 652 13.75 -33.79 -19.60
N ILE A 653 12.46 -33.90 -19.28
CA ILE A 653 11.38 -33.11 -19.91
C ILE A 653 11.38 -31.64 -19.47
N ILE A 654 11.66 -31.36 -18.19
CA ILE A 654 11.73 -29.98 -17.69
C ILE A 654 12.94 -29.24 -18.26
N LEU A 655 14.00 -29.96 -18.60
CA LEU A 655 15.25 -29.41 -19.16
C LEU A 655 15.33 -29.46 -20.69
N SER A 656 14.34 -30.07 -21.36
CA SER A 656 14.22 -30.07 -22.83
C SER A 656 13.56 -28.81 -23.33
#